data_AF-A0A7Y2GY28-F1
#
_entry.id   AF-A0A7Y2GY28-F1
#
_cell.length_a   1.000
_cell.length_b   1.000
_cell.length_c   1.000
_cell.angle_alpha   90.00
_cell.angle_beta   90.00
_cell.angle_gamma   90.00
#
_symmetry.space_group_name_H-M   'P 1'
#
loop_
_entity.id
_entity.type
_entity.pdbx_description
1 polymer ?
#
loop_
_entity_poly.entity_id
_entity_poly.type
_entity_poly.pdbx_seq_one_letter_code
_entity_poly.pdbx_strand_id
1 'polypeptide(L)'
;MLKKCVSFTDHYLKRKQRMSSHSHPALIIAGMHRSGTSMISSYLNDVGIALGDQFLQTDRNNPKGYFEDEEMLRFQQKVMAAACKGGKDGWPDWGYTEDLKWDSKVLEKFSAEARSLIEKRRGLGRTWGWKDPRSTLLLEFWSQIIPEAKFLLLYRNPWEVKRSIKNLKAPIFQLHDDYAFKIWKQYNAAVLDFKKKNPDRCLLLSSNAFLTKPSQLVEELNDKFSWNLDKGAAKNYGFYSGDLFYSEVCDVELQEFNNDSSVKNLLTELDLNADLVGDRQLSSGDKGNVAISKGIVSVVIPCFNHGSFIKQAIFSVEKSRNKNFEIIIVDDGSTDMESKRVLLTLEKNGYNVLRQENSGLASARNAGIKLATGDFILCLDADNKIDPQYISEAIALFSNDDKLAVVYSNCRLFGAESGMREVRDFNAAELLRQNYIDACAIVRKTALLEVGGFDSKMPVQGYEDWELWINLFSRGSKFYHIDKFLFDYRVSPVSMSSNMNMPKNRKLIYDYVLKKHELLFKEYSSEVISLFAENFAKVEQLAWDRQSVIENLRSHISMTEQSREGKVVQKYRDINASIKSTNKKATGKFYRVKELLRKASHELKPASANAANESWSVFRFVKFFVSAKGRNRIKKLLKRSLKLIVKMTTGRSVGNQDYDRWRKLNFPNANKLLDYSRLQKEWEYRPLVSVILPVFNPNTEYLKEAIESVSKQAYDNWELCIVDDCSVNDSGRILIESYSRDDSRIKYKFRTENGHIVHCSNDALSLAKGEFVCFLDHDDFLAPDALYHVVKKLNASP
;
A
#
# COMPACT_ATOMS: atom_id res chain seq x y z
N MET A 1 -59.59 11.24 2.64
CA MET A 1 -58.30 10.55 2.48
C MET A 1 -58.02 10.14 1.03
N LEU A 2 -58.99 9.63 0.26
CA LEU A 2 -58.80 9.24 -1.15
C LEU A 2 -58.31 10.37 -2.10
N LYS A 3 -58.73 11.63 -1.90
CA LYS A 3 -58.23 12.78 -2.70
C LYS A 3 -56.74 13.13 -2.47
N LYS A 4 -56.16 12.76 -1.31
CA LYS A 4 -54.73 12.96 -1.02
C LYS A 4 -53.85 11.84 -1.58
N CYS A 5 -54.40 10.63 -1.78
CA CYS A 5 -53.67 9.55 -2.45
C CYS A 5 -53.52 9.84 -3.95
N VAL A 6 -54.59 10.30 -4.63
CA VAL A 6 -54.56 10.60 -6.07
C VAL A 6 -53.59 11.75 -6.40
N SER A 7 -53.49 12.79 -5.57
CA SER A 7 -52.52 13.87 -5.80
C SER A 7 -51.07 13.42 -5.60
N PHE A 8 -50.82 12.43 -4.75
CA PHE A 8 -49.49 11.87 -4.54
C PHE A 8 -49.10 10.94 -5.69
N THR A 9 -50.04 10.16 -6.22
CA THR A 9 -49.82 9.30 -7.39
C THR A 9 -49.64 10.13 -8.66
N ASP A 10 -50.41 11.19 -8.87
CA ASP A 10 -50.21 12.12 -10.00
C ASP A 10 -48.91 12.92 -9.87
N HIS A 11 -48.53 13.34 -8.66
CA HIS A 11 -47.26 14.01 -8.45
C HIS A 11 -46.08 13.06 -8.64
N TYR A 12 -46.21 11.79 -8.23
CA TYR A 12 -45.23 10.74 -8.44
C TYR A 12 -45.13 10.31 -9.91
N LEU A 13 -46.26 10.21 -10.63
CA LEU A 13 -46.30 9.88 -12.06
C LEU A 13 -45.82 11.05 -12.92
N LYS A 14 -46.16 12.31 -12.59
CA LYS A 14 -45.58 13.50 -13.24
C LYS A 14 -44.10 13.67 -12.92
N ARG A 15 -43.64 13.25 -11.73
CA ARG A 15 -42.21 13.21 -11.38
C ARG A 15 -41.49 12.08 -12.12
N LYS A 16 -42.13 10.93 -12.32
CA LYS A 16 -41.62 9.79 -13.12
C LYS A 16 -41.62 10.09 -14.62
N GLN A 17 -42.61 10.82 -15.13
CA GLN A 17 -42.66 11.35 -16.51
C GLN A 17 -41.66 12.50 -16.73
N ARG A 18 -41.42 13.36 -15.73
CA ARG A 18 -40.32 14.35 -15.76
C ARG A 18 -38.94 13.69 -15.67
N MET A 19 -38.82 12.58 -14.96
CA MET A 19 -37.58 11.79 -14.88
C MET A 19 -37.35 10.92 -16.12
N SER A 20 -38.38 10.61 -16.91
CA SER A 20 -38.25 9.85 -18.16
C SER A 20 -38.02 10.71 -19.40
N SER A 21 -37.90 12.04 -19.26
CA SER A 21 -37.69 12.97 -20.39
C SER A 21 -36.32 13.64 -20.41
N HIS A 22 -35.41 13.29 -19.50
CA HIS A 22 -34.02 13.78 -19.54
C HIS A 22 -33.19 12.76 -20.32
N SER A 23 -32.94 13.04 -21.60
CA SER A 23 -31.88 12.36 -22.36
C SER A 23 -30.59 12.47 -21.56
N HIS A 24 -30.04 11.36 -21.07
CA HIS A 24 -28.77 11.40 -20.36
C HIS A 24 -27.69 11.66 -21.42
N PRO A 25 -27.06 12.84 -21.44
CA PRO A 25 -26.15 13.20 -22.52
C PRO A 25 -24.89 12.34 -22.47
N ALA A 26 -24.36 11.98 -23.64
CA ALA A 26 -23.12 11.23 -23.74
C ALA A 26 -21.94 12.05 -23.19
N LEU A 27 -21.04 11.43 -22.43
CA LEU A 27 -19.75 12.01 -22.01
C LEU A 27 -18.62 11.50 -22.91
N ILE A 28 -17.97 12.40 -23.62
CA ILE A 28 -16.79 12.08 -24.44
C ILE A 28 -15.55 12.48 -23.67
N ILE A 29 -14.73 11.49 -23.29
CA ILE A 29 -13.47 11.70 -22.57
C ILE A 29 -12.34 11.74 -23.59
N ALA A 30 -11.78 12.93 -23.81
CA ALA A 30 -10.78 13.20 -24.83
C ALA A 30 -9.51 13.81 -24.21
N GLY A 31 -8.38 13.57 -24.88
CA GLY A 31 -7.05 14.00 -24.49
C GLY A 31 -6.02 13.16 -25.25
N MET A 32 -4.81 13.69 -25.44
CA MET A 32 -3.76 12.98 -26.16
C MET A 32 -3.45 11.60 -25.57
N HIS A 33 -2.90 10.69 -26.37
CA HIS A 33 -2.28 9.48 -25.84
C HIS A 33 -1.34 9.81 -24.66
N ARG A 34 -1.40 8.99 -23.60
CA ARG A 34 -0.61 9.15 -22.36
C ARG A 34 -0.89 10.42 -21.53
N SER A 35 -1.98 11.14 -21.81
CA SER A 35 -2.48 12.28 -21.00
C SER A 35 -3.32 11.88 -19.77
N GLY A 36 -3.25 10.63 -19.29
CA GLY A 36 -4.00 10.21 -18.10
C GLY A 36 -5.49 9.92 -18.32
N THR A 37 -6.00 9.96 -19.55
CA THR A 37 -7.40 9.65 -19.89
C THR A 37 -7.87 8.29 -19.38
N SER A 38 -7.05 7.25 -19.42
CA SER A 38 -7.42 5.91 -18.92
C SER A 38 -7.66 5.89 -17.40
N MET A 39 -6.85 6.62 -16.63
CA MET A 39 -6.96 6.70 -15.18
C MET A 39 -8.27 7.41 -14.76
N ILE A 40 -8.54 8.54 -15.39
CA ILE A 40 -9.77 9.31 -15.13
C ILE A 40 -11.00 8.53 -15.60
N SER A 41 -10.91 7.81 -16.71
CA SER A 41 -12.02 6.96 -17.18
C SER A 41 -12.36 5.86 -16.19
N SER A 42 -11.35 5.20 -15.63
CA SER A 42 -11.54 4.18 -14.59
C SER A 42 -12.25 4.76 -13.35
N TYR A 43 -11.83 5.95 -12.90
CA TYR A 43 -12.48 6.66 -11.80
C TYR A 43 -13.93 7.06 -12.13
N LEU A 44 -14.18 7.55 -13.34
CA LEU A 44 -15.52 7.97 -13.78
C LEU A 44 -16.48 6.79 -13.91
N ASN A 45 -15.97 5.62 -14.28
CA ASN A 45 -16.73 4.39 -14.29
C ASN A 45 -17.17 3.98 -12.87
N ASP A 46 -16.29 4.13 -11.87
CA ASP A 46 -16.60 3.84 -10.46
C ASP A 46 -17.66 4.79 -9.87
N VAL A 47 -17.69 6.06 -10.29
CA VAL A 47 -18.65 7.07 -9.78
C VAL A 47 -19.97 7.12 -10.56
N GLY A 48 -20.17 6.20 -11.52
CA GLY A 48 -21.47 5.93 -12.13
C GLY A 48 -21.62 6.29 -13.62
N ILE A 49 -20.55 6.65 -14.33
CA ILE A 49 -20.58 6.88 -15.78
C ILE A 49 -20.37 5.57 -16.53
N ALA A 50 -21.31 5.17 -17.38
CA ALA A 50 -21.20 3.93 -18.15
C ALA A 50 -20.28 4.11 -19.36
N LEU A 51 -19.04 3.61 -19.30
CA LEU A 51 -18.05 3.73 -20.38
C LEU A 51 -18.02 2.53 -21.35
N GLY A 52 -18.92 1.56 -21.18
CA GLY A 52 -19.03 0.35 -22.00
C GLY A 52 -18.70 -0.93 -21.23
N ASP A 53 -18.86 -2.08 -21.91
CA ASP A 53 -18.72 -3.42 -21.30
C ASP A 53 -17.60 -4.25 -21.98
N GLN A 54 -17.13 -3.82 -23.15
CA GLN A 54 -16.08 -4.48 -23.95
C GLN A 54 -14.92 -3.53 -24.21
N PHE A 55 -13.90 -3.62 -23.36
CA PHE A 55 -12.71 -2.78 -23.44
C PHE A 55 -11.54 -3.49 -24.12
N LEU A 56 -10.69 -2.71 -24.78
CA LEU A 56 -9.38 -3.17 -25.27
C LEU A 56 -8.59 -3.84 -24.13
N GLN A 57 -8.05 -5.04 -24.42
CA GLN A 57 -7.34 -5.85 -23.44
C GLN A 57 -6.13 -5.12 -22.84
N THR A 58 -5.87 -5.38 -21.56
CA THR A 58 -4.69 -4.87 -20.85
C THR A 58 -3.40 -5.44 -21.44
N ASP A 59 -2.33 -4.66 -21.43
CA ASP A 59 -0.99 -5.15 -21.82
C ASP A 59 0.08 -4.70 -20.81
N ARG A 60 1.35 -5.00 -21.11
CA ARG A 60 2.50 -4.60 -20.26
C ARG A 60 2.64 -3.08 -20.12
N ASN A 61 2.17 -2.29 -21.09
CA ASN A 61 2.31 -0.83 -21.13
C ASN A 61 1.13 -0.11 -20.44
N ASN A 62 0.02 -0.81 -20.23
CA ASN A 62 -1.14 -0.35 -19.48
C ASN A 62 -1.87 -1.53 -18.76
N PRO A 63 -1.29 -2.04 -17.65
CA PRO A 63 -1.79 -3.23 -16.95
C PRO A 63 -3.16 -3.03 -16.29
N LYS A 64 -3.62 -1.77 -16.15
CA LYS A 64 -4.92 -1.41 -15.55
C LYS A 64 -6.05 -1.29 -16.59
N GLY A 65 -5.74 -1.41 -17.87
CA GLY A 65 -6.71 -1.40 -18.96
C GLY A 65 -6.81 -0.04 -19.64
N TYR A 66 -7.16 -0.05 -20.93
CA TYR A 66 -7.21 1.16 -21.75
C TYR A 66 -8.53 1.92 -21.63
N PHE A 67 -9.62 1.27 -21.17
CA PHE A 67 -10.97 1.85 -21.15
C PHE A 67 -11.41 2.40 -22.52
N GLU A 68 -10.82 1.87 -23.59
CA GLU A 68 -11.18 2.14 -24.99
C GLU A 68 -12.19 1.08 -25.43
N ASP A 69 -13.39 1.51 -25.82
CA ASP A 69 -14.43 0.64 -26.40
C ASP A 69 -13.96 0.15 -27.78
N GLU A 70 -13.99 -1.17 -27.99
CA GLU A 70 -13.37 -1.79 -29.16
C GLU A 70 -14.07 -1.40 -30.49
N GLU A 71 -15.40 -1.25 -30.49
CA GLU A 71 -16.12 -0.80 -31.69
C GLU A 71 -15.82 0.67 -32.00
N MET A 72 -15.80 1.52 -30.97
CA MET A 72 -15.42 2.94 -31.10
C MET A 72 -13.99 3.07 -31.61
N LEU A 73 -13.05 2.31 -31.05
CA LEU A 73 -11.65 2.30 -31.48
C LEU A 73 -11.51 1.93 -32.96
N ARG A 74 -12.12 0.83 -33.38
CA ARG A 74 -12.07 0.37 -34.79
C ARG A 74 -12.68 1.40 -35.73
N PHE A 75 -13.82 2.00 -35.34
CA PHE A 75 -14.45 3.07 -36.10
C PHE A 75 -13.51 4.28 -36.23
N GLN A 76 -12.93 4.75 -35.12
CA GLN A 76 -12.04 5.90 -35.16
C GLN A 76 -10.76 5.62 -35.95
N GLN A 77 -10.15 4.45 -35.84
CA GLN A 77 -9.01 4.06 -36.69
C GLN A 77 -9.36 4.10 -38.18
N LYS A 78 -10.54 3.59 -38.56
CA LYS A 78 -11.05 3.65 -39.94
C LYS A 78 -11.23 5.09 -40.43
N VAL A 79 -11.79 5.96 -39.61
CA VAL A 79 -11.95 7.40 -39.91
C VAL A 79 -10.58 8.06 -40.05
N MET A 80 -9.67 7.82 -39.10
CA MET A 80 -8.31 8.37 -39.10
C MET A 80 -7.54 7.94 -40.35
N ALA A 81 -7.58 6.66 -40.72
CA ALA A 81 -6.91 6.16 -41.94
C ALA A 81 -7.46 6.81 -43.23
N ALA A 82 -8.74 7.18 -43.25
CA ALA A 82 -9.36 7.83 -44.40
C ALA A 82 -9.11 9.34 -44.44
N ALA A 83 -9.12 10.00 -43.28
CA ALA A 83 -8.98 11.46 -43.12
C ALA A 83 -7.51 11.92 -43.05
N CYS A 84 -6.59 11.05 -42.62
CA CYS A 84 -5.16 11.29 -42.50
C CYS A 84 -4.41 10.41 -43.50
N LYS A 85 -4.40 10.82 -44.78
CA LYS A 85 -3.64 10.13 -45.83
C LYS A 85 -2.16 10.53 -45.73
N GLY A 86 -1.32 9.63 -45.24
CA GLY A 86 0.11 9.90 -45.07
C GLY A 86 0.93 9.92 -46.36
N GLY A 87 1.90 10.83 -46.41
CA GLY A 87 3.17 10.65 -47.13
C GLY A 87 4.07 9.62 -46.42
N LYS A 88 5.32 9.47 -46.86
CA LYS A 88 6.23 8.43 -46.35
C LYS A 88 6.61 8.58 -44.86
N ASP A 89 6.36 9.74 -44.23
CA ASP A 89 6.83 10.11 -42.88
C ASP A 89 5.67 10.49 -41.91
N GLY A 90 5.68 9.96 -40.68
CA GLY A 90 4.68 10.24 -39.63
C GLY A 90 4.23 9.03 -38.79
N TRP A 91 3.17 9.23 -37.98
CA TRP A 91 2.44 8.16 -37.28
C TRP A 91 0.91 8.31 -37.43
N PRO A 92 0.33 7.80 -38.54
CA PRO A 92 -1.09 7.97 -38.87
C PRO A 92 -2.08 7.45 -37.81
N ASP A 93 -1.76 6.36 -37.11
CA ASP A 93 -2.61 5.82 -36.03
C ASP A 93 -2.73 6.74 -34.81
N TRP A 94 -1.78 7.67 -34.65
CA TRP A 94 -1.80 8.74 -33.65
C TRP A 94 -2.28 10.06 -34.27
N GLY A 95 -2.70 10.06 -35.54
CA GLY A 95 -3.26 11.21 -36.23
C GLY A 95 -2.25 12.26 -36.66
N TYR A 96 -0.98 11.89 -36.79
CA TYR A 96 0.09 12.82 -37.13
C TYR A 96 0.86 12.35 -38.37
N THR A 97 1.09 13.27 -39.30
CA THR A 97 1.94 13.12 -40.49
C THR A 97 2.63 14.45 -40.76
N GLU A 98 3.88 14.46 -41.21
CA GLU A 98 4.61 15.73 -41.43
C GLU A 98 3.92 16.66 -42.43
N ASP A 99 3.32 16.08 -43.49
CA ASP A 99 2.64 16.82 -44.55
C ASP A 99 1.15 17.15 -44.24
N LEU A 100 0.69 16.85 -43.02
CA LEU A 100 -0.68 16.97 -42.49
C LEU A 100 -1.79 17.33 -43.52
N LYS A 101 -2.24 16.36 -44.33
CA LYS A 101 -3.41 16.51 -45.21
C LYS A 101 -4.67 15.97 -44.55
N TRP A 102 -5.16 16.66 -43.51
CA TRP A 102 -6.42 16.33 -42.86
C TRP A 102 -7.62 16.74 -43.73
N ASP A 103 -8.32 15.77 -44.32
CA ASP A 103 -9.50 16.04 -45.15
C ASP A 103 -10.79 15.92 -44.35
N SER A 104 -11.27 17.05 -43.82
CA SER A 104 -12.51 17.10 -43.05
C SER A 104 -13.76 16.71 -43.88
N LYS A 105 -13.71 16.80 -45.22
CA LYS A 105 -14.83 16.41 -46.09
C LYS A 105 -15.04 14.90 -46.11
N VAL A 106 -14.00 14.12 -45.79
CA VAL A 106 -14.09 12.66 -45.69
C VAL A 106 -14.90 12.24 -44.47
N LEU A 107 -14.96 13.07 -43.41
CA LEU A 107 -15.69 12.77 -42.18
C LEU A 107 -17.20 12.64 -42.40
N GLU A 108 -17.77 13.42 -43.34
CA GLU A 108 -19.20 13.37 -43.65
C GLU A 108 -19.66 11.97 -44.06
N LYS A 109 -18.80 11.22 -44.78
CA LYS A 109 -19.09 9.84 -45.25
C LYS A 109 -19.28 8.85 -44.10
N PHE A 110 -18.75 9.14 -42.92
CA PHE A 110 -18.83 8.29 -41.74
C PHE A 110 -20.00 8.64 -40.82
N SER A 111 -20.76 9.69 -41.12
CA SER A 111 -21.84 10.18 -40.24
C SER A 111 -22.96 9.15 -40.01
N ALA A 112 -23.31 8.36 -41.03
CA ALA A 112 -24.36 7.34 -40.90
C ALA A 112 -23.91 6.17 -40.01
N GLU A 113 -22.66 5.71 -40.19
CA GLU A 113 -22.04 4.66 -39.36
C GLU A 113 -21.88 5.14 -37.91
N ALA A 114 -21.43 6.38 -37.70
CA ALA A 114 -21.36 6.99 -36.38
C ALA A 114 -22.72 7.04 -35.68
N ARG A 115 -23.79 7.51 -36.35
CA ARG A 115 -25.14 7.55 -35.76
C ARG A 115 -25.63 6.15 -35.37
N SER A 116 -25.39 5.15 -36.21
CA SER A 116 -25.74 3.75 -35.89
C SER A 116 -25.00 3.25 -34.63
N LEU A 117 -23.72 3.61 -34.48
CA LEU A 117 -22.90 3.24 -33.32
C LEU A 117 -23.40 3.87 -32.02
N ILE A 118 -23.89 5.11 -32.08
CA ILE A 118 -24.49 5.86 -30.97
C ILE A 118 -25.88 5.33 -30.60
N GLU A 119 -26.72 5.01 -31.58
CA GLU A 119 -28.07 4.47 -31.33
C GLU A 119 -28.03 3.13 -30.57
N LYS A 120 -27.06 2.26 -30.86
CA LYS A 120 -26.83 1.02 -30.07
C LYS A 120 -26.59 1.29 -28.58
N ARG A 121 -26.14 2.49 -28.21
CA ARG A 121 -25.70 2.87 -26.85
C ARG A 121 -26.70 3.78 -26.12
N ARG A 122 -27.66 4.40 -26.83
CA ARG A 122 -28.68 5.30 -26.26
C ARG A 122 -29.73 4.62 -25.35
N GLY A 123 -29.79 3.28 -25.31
CA GLY A 123 -30.81 2.51 -24.58
C GLY A 123 -30.57 2.20 -23.10
N LEU A 124 -29.47 2.67 -22.49
CA LEU A 124 -29.01 2.17 -21.17
C LEU A 124 -29.58 2.89 -19.93
N GLY A 125 -30.38 3.95 -20.07
CA GLY A 125 -31.07 4.62 -18.96
C GLY A 125 -30.19 5.29 -17.90
N ARG A 126 -28.89 5.49 -18.19
CA ARG A 126 -27.88 6.13 -17.33
C ARG A 126 -26.94 7.02 -18.15
N THR A 127 -26.22 7.94 -17.50
CA THR A 127 -25.13 8.70 -18.14
C THR A 127 -24.11 7.73 -18.70
N TRP A 128 -23.83 7.85 -19.99
CA TRP A 128 -22.95 6.94 -20.72
C TRP A 128 -21.91 7.73 -21.50
N GLY A 129 -20.85 7.09 -21.94
CA GLY A 129 -19.77 7.76 -22.64
C GLY A 129 -18.75 6.80 -23.20
N TRP A 130 -17.66 7.34 -23.72
CA TRP A 130 -16.50 6.56 -24.10
C TRP A 130 -15.23 7.38 -23.89
N LYS A 131 -14.10 6.68 -23.85
CA LYS A 131 -12.77 7.26 -23.91
C LYS A 131 -12.03 6.68 -25.10
N ASP A 132 -11.42 7.55 -25.89
CA ASP A 132 -10.36 7.19 -26.85
C ASP A 132 -9.55 8.46 -27.16
N PRO A 133 -8.21 8.42 -27.08
CA PRO A 133 -7.39 9.58 -27.42
C PRO A 133 -7.70 10.20 -28.78
N ARG A 134 -8.00 9.38 -29.79
CA ARG A 134 -8.28 9.82 -31.17
C ARG A 134 -9.57 10.62 -31.27
N SER A 135 -10.48 10.48 -30.30
CA SER A 135 -11.68 11.34 -30.22
C SER A 135 -11.33 12.82 -30.10
N THR A 136 -10.13 13.15 -29.61
CA THR A 136 -9.62 14.53 -29.53
C THR A 136 -9.52 15.20 -30.90
N LEU A 137 -9.12 14.46 -31.93
CA LEU A 137 -9.03 14.99 -33.29
C LEU A 137 -10.38 14.96 -34.04
N LEU A 138 -11.40 14.34 -33.43
CA LEU A 138 -12.75 14.19 -33.96
C LEU A 138 -13.79 14.94 -33.11
N LEU A 139 -13.38 15.87 -32.24
CA LEU A 139 -14.27 16.60 -31.33
C LEU A 139 -15.41 17.30 -32.07
N GLU A 140 -15.10 18.03 -33.15
CA GLU A 140 -16.09 18.72 -33.97
C GLU A 140 -17.03 17.76 -34.70
N PHE A 141 -16.52 16.62 -35.17
CA PHE A 141 -17.36 15.60 -35.80
C PHE A 141 -18.35 15.01 -34.79
N TRP A 142 -17.87 14.62 -33.61
CA TRP A 142 -18.74 14.06 -32.57
C TRP A 142 -19.72 15.09 -31.98
N SER A 143 -19.33 16.37 -31.93
CA SER A 143 -20.21 17.46 -31.48
C SER A 143 -21.42 17.66 -32.39
N GLN A 144 -21.27 17.37 -33.70
CA GLN A 144 -22.33 17.41 -34.70
C GLN A 144 -23.20 16.15 -34.69
N ILE A 145 -22.59 14.96 -34.49
CA ILE A 145 -23.32 13.69 -34.40
C ILE A 145 -24.18 13.62 -33.13
N ILE A 146 -23.68 14.17 -32.03
CA ILE A 146 -24.36 14.19 -30.72
C ILE A 146 -24.39 15.65 -30.20
N PRO A 147 -25.35 16.47 -30.64
CA PRO A 147 -25.44 17.88 -30.25
C PRO A 147 -25.54 18.11 -28.73
N GLU A 148 -26.10 17.15 -28.01
CA GLU A 148 -26.25 17.18 -26.55
C GLU A 148 -25.02 16.66 -25.78
N ALA A 149 -24.00 16.12 -26.47
CA ALA A 149 -22.83 15.54 -25.82
C ALA A 149 -22.09 16.56 -24.95
N LYS A 150 -21.59 16.05 -23.82
CA LYS A 150 -20.68 16.74 -22.91
C LYS A 150 -19.27 16.19 -23.11
N PHE A 151 -18.28 17.02 -22.87
CA PHE A 151 -16.88 16.71 -23.16
C PHE A 151 -16.04 16.92 -21.91
N LEU A 152 -15.26 15.89 -21.57
CA LEU A 152 -14.20 15.98 -20.59
C LEU A 152 -12.88 16.00 -21.34
N LEU A 153 -12.22 17.15 -21.34
CA LEU A 153 -11.00 17.40 -22.10
C LEU A 153 -9.81 17.38 -21.14
N LEU A 154 -8.82 16.55 -21.44
CA LEU A 154 -7.63 16.38 -20.63
C LEU A 154 -6.40 16.90 -21.37
N TYR A 155 -5.56 17.61 -20.64
CA TYR A 155 -4.19 17.86 -21.03
C TYR A 155 -3.23 17.43 -19.92
N ARG A 156 -1.98 17.20 -20.33
CA ARG A 156 -0.89 16.82 -19.46
C ARG A 156 0.34 17.62 -19.86
N ASN A 157 1.22 17.88 -18.90
CA ASN A 157 2.46 18.57 -19.17
C ASN A 157 3.24 17.89 -20.32
N PRO A 158 3.69 18.64 -21.35
CA PRO A 158 4.36 18.08 -22.53
C PRO A 158 5.60 17.22 -22.19
N TRP A 159 6.37 17.57 -21.14
CA TRP A 159 7.54 16.79 -20.71
C TRP A 159 7.16 15.41 -20.23
N GLU A 160 6.14 15.34 -19.38
CA GLU A 160 5.63 14.08 -18.84
C GLU A 160 5.07 13.19 -19.95
N VAL A 161 4.45 13.80 -20.97
CA VAL A 161 3.97 13.08 -22.15
C VAL A 161 5.15 12.55 -22.98
N LYS A 162 6.16 13.37 -23.31
CA LYS A 162 7.36 12.92 -24.05
C LYS A 162 8.06 11.78 -23.33
N ARG A 163 8.28 11.90 -22.02
CA ARG A 163 8.89 10.82 -21.23
C ARG A 163 8.02 9.57 -21.20
N SER A 164 6.72 9.72 -21.00
CA SER A 164 5.80 8.59 -21.03
C SER A 164 5.77 7.89 -22.40
N ILE A 165 6.02 8.62 -23.47
CA ILE A 165 6.14 8.11 -24.82
C ILE A 165 7.48 7.36 -25.01
N LYS A 166 8.60 7.93 -24.55
CA LYS A 166 9.93 7.26 -24.58
C LYS A 166 9.90 5.88 -23.93
N ASN A 167 9.15 5.73 -22.84
CA ASN A 167 8.99 4.45 -22.14
C ASN A 167 8.29 3.36 -22.96
N LEU A 168 7.57 3.70 -24.04
CA LEU A 168 6.97 2.72 -24.95
C LEU A 168 8.03 1.96 -25.76
N LYS A 169 9.24 2.52 -25.89
CA LYS A 169 10.33 1.99 -26.73
C LYS A 169 9.88 1.69 -28.16
N ALA A 170 8.90 2.45 -28.67
CA ALA A 170 8.41 2.30 -30.03
C ALA A 170 9.46 2.83 -31.03
N PRO A 171 9.82 2.06 -32.08
CA PRO A 171 10.91 2.44 -33.01
C PRO A 171 10.76 3.84 -33.61
N ILE A 172 9.53 4.24 -33.95
CA ILE A 172 9.26 5.55 -34.54
C ILE A 172 9.60 6.73 -33.60
N PHE A 173 9.39 6.61 -32.28
CA PHE A 173 9.77 7.65 -31.31
C PHE A 173 11.25 7.59 -30.93
N GLN A 174 11.97 6.51 -31.26
CA GLN A 174 13.42 6.45 -31.15
C GLN A 174 14.10 7.10 -32.36
N LEU A 175 13.50 6.97 -33.54
CA LEU A 175 13.95 7.59 -34.78
C LEU A 175 13.59 9.09 -34.84
N HIS A 176 12.44 9.47 -34.28
CA HIS A 176 11.91 10.84 -34.29
C HIS A 176 11.50 11.29 -32.89
N ASP A 177 12.47 11.71 -32.08
CA ASP A 177 12.26 12.16 -30.69
C ASP A 177 11.42 13.45 -30.59
N ASP A 178 11.40 14.25 -31.65
CA ASP A 178 10.63 15.50 -31.78
C ASP A 178 9.12 15.26 -31.98
N TYR A 179 8.71 14.08 -32.46
CA TYR A 179 7.32 13.76 -32.71
C TYR A 179 6.45 13.85 -31.46
N ALA A 180 7.01 13.58 -30.28
CA ALA A 180 6.28 13.71 -29.02
C ALA A 180 5.70 15.12 -28.83
N PHE A 181 6.49 16.18 -29.06
CA PHE A 181 6.03 17.56 -28.92
C PHE A 181 5.15 18.01 -30.08
N LYS A 182 5.43 17.56 -31.31
CA LYS A 182 4.61 17.89 -32.48
C LYS A 182 3.20 17.32 -32.34
N ILE A 183 3.07 16.05 -31.94
CA ILE A 183 1.78 15.42 -31.68
C ILE A 183 1.09 16.08 -30.47
N TRP A 184 1.85 16.37 -29.40
CA TRP A 184 1.30 17.08 -28.23
C TRP A 184 0.68 18.42 -28.59
N LYS A 185 1.38 19.21 -29.42
CA LYS A 185 0.89 20.50 -29.89
C LYS A 185 -0.38 20.36 -30.73
N GLN A 186 -0.42 19.40 -31.66
CA GLN A 186 -1.61 19.16 -32.48
C GLN A 186 -2.84 18.81 -31.64
N TYR A 187 -2.71 17.84 -30.72
CA TYR A 187 -3.85 17.40 -29.89
C TYR A 187 -4.33 18.52 -28.97
N ASN A 188 -3.42 19.21 -28.30
CA ASN A 188 -3.80 20.20 -27.32
C ASN A 188 -4.28 21.52 -27.96
N ALA A 189 -3.83 21.83 -29.19
CA ALA A 189 -4.44 22.89 -29.98
C ALA A 189 -5.91 22.57 -30.32
N ALA A 190 -6.21 21.32 -30.71
CA ALA A 190 -7.59 20.89 -30.97
C ALA A 190 -8.46 20.94 -29.69
N VAL A 191 -7.92 20.51 -28.54
CA VAL A 191 -8.59 20.64 -27.23
C VAL A 191 -8.93 22.09 -26.92
N LEU A 192 -7.94 22.99 -27.06
CA LEU A 192 -8.10 24.39 -26.70
C LEU A 192 -9.07 25.13 -27.63
N ASP A 193 -8.97 24.92 -28.94
CA ASP A 193 -9.88 25.49 -29.93
C ASP A 193 -11.33 25.04 -29.67
N PHE A 194 -11.52 23.74 -29.44
CA PHE A 194 -12.85 23.19 -29.15
C PHE A 194 -13.43 23.72 -27.83
N LYS A 195 -12.61 23.82 -26.77
CA LYS A 195 -13.01 24.39 -25.47
C LYS A 195 -13.45 25.86 -25.62
N LYS A 196 -12.72 26.66 -26.41
CA LYS A 196 -13.04 28.07 -26.65
C LYS A 196 -14.36 28.23 -27.41
N LYS A 197 -14.64 27.36 -28.38
CA LYS A 197 -15.90 27.37 -29.15
C LYS A 197 -17.11 26.82 -28.39
N ASN A 198 -16.91 25.87 -27.48
CA ASN A 198 -17.99 25.14 -26.79
C ASN A 198 -17.85 25.17 -25.26
N PRO A 199 -17.72 26.33 -24.59
CA PRO A 199 -17.35 26.42 -23.18
C PRO A 199 -18.37 25.74 -22.23
N ASP A 200 -19.67 25.79 -22.55
CA ASP A 200 -20.76 25.25 -21.73
C ASP A 200 -20.90 23.71 -21.83
N ARG A 201 -20.26 23.11 -22.84
CA ARG A 201 -20.29 21.66 -23.08
C ARG A 201 -19.01 20.97 -22.63
N CYS A 202 -17.97 21.73 -22.30
CA CYS A 202 -16.64 21.21 -22.05
C CYS A 202 -16.18 21.50 -20.62
N LEU A 203 -15.61 20.48 -19.98
CA LEU A 203 -14.81 20.62 -18.78
C LEU A 203 -13.35 20.31 -19.15
N LEU A 204 -12.46 21.29 -19.02
CA LEU A 204 -11.03 21.15 -19.32
C LEU A 204 -10.26 20.96 -18.02
N LEU A 205 -9.48 19.88 -17.92
CA LEU A 205 -8.62 19.64 -16.77
C LEU A 205 -7.17 19.27 -17.12
N SER A 206 -6.27 19.69 -16.24
CA SER A 206 -4.93 19.15 -16.12
C SER A 206 -4.97 17.78 -15.44
N SER A 207 -4.23 16.82 -15.98
CA SER A 207 -4.06 15.49 -15.35
C SER A 207 -3.56 15.59 -13.90
N ASN A 208 -2.73 16.58 -13.60
CA ASN A 208 -2.16 16.79 -12.27
C ASN A 208 -3.21 17.33 -11.28
N ALA A 209 -4.22 18.07 -11.76
CA ALA A 209 -5.33 18.56 -10.93
C ALA A 209 -6.13 17.38 -10.35
N PHE A 210 -6.38 16.37 -11.19
CA PHE A 210 -7.12 15.19 -10.78
C PHE A 210 -6.39 14.35 -9.74
N LEU A 211 -5.05 14.26 -9.81
CA LEU A 211 -4.27 13.51 -8.82
C LEU A 211 -4.35 14.13 -7.43
N THR A 212 -4.33 15.46 -7.35
CA THR A 212 -4.32 16.17 -6.07
C THR A 212 -5.72 16.34 -5.50
N LYS A 213 -6.74 16.48 -6.36
CA LYS A 213 -8.13 16.78 -5.94
C LYS A 213 -9.15 15.99 -6.77
N PRO A 214 -9.18 14.65 -6.69
CA PRO A 214 -10.06 13.82 -7.52
C PRO A 214 -11.55 14.05 -7.23
N SER A 215 -11.91 14.28 -5.97
CA SER A 215 -13.30 14.59 -5.59
C SER A 215 -13.80 15.87 -6.26
N GLN A 216 -12.92 16.85 -6.45
CA GLN A 216 -13.28 18.13 -7.08
C GLN A 216 -13.73 17.92 -8.54
N LEU A 217 -13.18 16.95 -9.27
CA LEU A 217 -13.67 16.63 -10.63
C LEU A 217 -15.15 16.23 -10.63
N VAL A 218 -15.60 15.45 -9.65
CA VAL A 218 -17.02 15.04 -9.54
C VAL A 218 -17.90 16.24 -9.21
N GLU A 219 -17.41 17.16 -8.39
CA GLU A 219 -18.12 18.40 -8.05
C GLU A 219 -18.31 19.26 -9.29
N GLU A 220 -17.23 19.54 -10.02
CA GLU A 220 -17.31 20.34 -11.25
C GLU A 220 -18.18 19.67 -12.32
N LEU A 221 -18.15 18.34 -12.46
CA LEU A 221 -19.04 17.63 -13.38
C LEU A 221 -20.52 17.76 -12.98
N ASN A 222 -20.81 17.60 -11.69
CA ASN A 222 -22.16 17.74 -11.17
C ASN A 222 -22.67 19.17 -11.32
N ASP A 223 -21.85 20.16 -10.99
CA ASP A 223 -22.22 21.56 -11.02
C ASP A 223 -22.36 22.05 -12.47
N LYS A 224 -21.37 21.77 -13.33
CA LYS A 224 -21.33 22.25 -14.72
C LYS A 224 -22.39 21.60 -15.60
N PHE A 225 -22.66 20.31 -15.41
CA PHE A 225 -23.61 19.57 -16.25
C PHE A 225 -24.94 19.25 -15.55
N SER A 226 -25.14 19.74 -14.33
CA SER A 226 -26.33 19.47 -13.51
C SER A 226 -26.58 17.96 -13.34
N TRP A 227 -25.50 17.22 -13.08
CA TRP A 227 -25.51 15.77 -12.85
C TRP A 227 -25.58 15.43 -11.36
N ASN A 228 -25.81 14.16 -11.05
CA ASN A 228 -25.87 13.64 -9.68
C ASN A 228 -25.00 12.38 -9.53
N LEU A 229 -23.72 12.51 -9.85
CA LEU A 229 -22.70 11.47 -9.68
C LEU A 229 -22.35 11.30 -8.20
N ASP A 230 -22.06 10.06 -7.79
CA ASP A 230 -21.79 9.72 -6.38
C ASP A 230 -20.35 10.09 -6.00
N LYS A 231 -20.20 11.18 -5.24
CA LYS A 231 -18.92 11.64 -4.67
C LYS A 231 -18.23 10.59 -3.79
N GLY A 232 -18.99 9.67 -3.17
CA GLY A 232 -18.54 8.69 -2.19
C GLY A 232 -18.27 7.29 -2.75
N ALA A 233 -18.49 7.04 -4.05
CA ALA A 233 -18.29 5.74 -4.67
C ALA A 233 -16.80 5.40 -4.88
N ALA A 234 -15.92 6.40 -4.95
CA ALA A 234 -14.49 6.23 -5.17
C ALA A 234 -13.68 5.86 -3.91
N LYS A 235 -14.17 4.92 -3.10
CA LYS A 235 -13.48 4.46 -1.86
C LYS A 235 -12.17 3.71 -2.11
N ASN A 236 -11.84 3.41 -3.37
CA ASN A 236 -10.64 2.69 -3.78
C ASN A 236 -9.60 3.58 -4.51
N TYR A 237 -9.64 4.90 -4.32
CA TYR A 237 -8.70 5.80 -5.00
C TYR A 237 -7.22 5.58 -4.63
N GLY A 238 -6.94 4.91 -3.51
CA GLY A 238 -5.59 4.56 -3.06
C GLY A 238 -4.79 3.62 -3.98
N PHE A 239 -5.33 3.22 -5.13
CA PHE A 239 -4.67 2.32 -6.09
C PHE A 239 -4.01 3.03 -7.29
N TYR A 240 -4.17 4.34 -7.51
CA TYR A 240 -3.46 5.06 -8.57
C TYR A 240 -2.18 5.67 -8.00
N SER A 241 -1.04 5.00 -8.22
CA SER A 241 0.26 5.44 -7.73
C SER A 241 0.61 6.83 -8.27
N GLY A 242 1.03 7.73 -7.36
CA GLY A 242 1.66 9.02 -7.74
C GLY A 242 2.88 8.84 -8.66
N ASP A 243 3.45 7.63 -8.70
CA ASP A 243 4.54 7.21 -9.59
C ASP A 243 4.21 7.29 -11.09
N LEU A 244 2.92 7.34 -11.48
CA LEU A 244 2.50 7.49 -12.89
C LEU A 244 2.75 8.91 -13.45
N PHE A 245 2.93 9.90 -12.57
CA PHE A 245 3.03 11.32 -12.94
C PHE A 245 4.26 12.03 -12.40
N TYR A 246 5.00 11.43 -11.46
CA TYR A 246 6.28 11.97 -11.00
C TYR A 246 7.45 11.16 -11.54
N SER A 247 7.95 11.60 -12.69
CA SER A 247 9.18 11.06 -13.26
C SER A 247 10.20 12.19 -13.41
N GLU A 248 11.45 11.95 -13.00
CA GLU A 248 12.60 12.88 -13.05
C GLU A 248 12.62 13.81 -14.27
N VAL A 249 13.17 15.01 -14.09
CA VAL A 249 13.44 15.93 -15.18
C VAL A 249 14.95 15.99 -15.37
N CYS A 250 15.43 15.64 -16.56
CA CYS A 250 16.82 15.86 -16.94
C CYS A 250 16.98 17.32 -17.42
N ASP A 251 18.04 18.01 -17.00
CA ASP A 251 18.28 19.42 -17.35
C ASP A 251 18.29 19.68 -18.86
N VAL A 252 18.74 18.70 -19.66
CA VAL A 252 18.74 18.77 -21.13
C VAL A 252 17.32 18.80 -21.70
N GLU A 253 16.40 18.00 -21.14
CA GLU A 253 15.01 17.93 -21.60
C GLU A 253 14.20 19.17 -21.16
N LEU A 254 14.54 19.76 -20.01
CA LEU A 254 14.05 21.08 -19.59
C LEU A 254 14.58 22.21 -20.47
N GLN A 255 15.82 22.12 -20.94
CA GLN A 255 16.37 23.10 -21.87
C GLN A 255 15.69 23.02 -23.24
N GLU A 256 15.43 21.83 -23.76
CA GLU A 256 14.62 21.64 -24.97
C GLU A 256 13.21 22.23 -24.83
N PHE A 257 12.55 22.03 -23.67
CA PHE A 257 11.31 22.77 -23.37
C PHE A 257 11.52 24.25 -23.44
N ASN A 258 12.58 24.69 -22.79
CA ASN A 258 12.75 26.08 -22.52
C ASN A 258 12.93 26.89 -23.81
N ASN A 259 13.33 26.21 -24.88
CA ASN A 259 13.60 26.77 -26.19
C ASN A 259 12.41 26.70 -27.17
N ASP A 260 11.39 25.84 -26.99
CA ASP A 260 10.18 25.84 -27.85
C ASP A 260 9.08 26.75 -27.27
N SER A 261 9.10 28.01 -27.70
CA SER A 261 8.10 29.03 -27.30
C SER A 261 6.67 28.66 -27.69
N SER A 262 6.46 27.91 -28.78
CA SER A 262 5.12 27.53 -29.24
C SER A 262 4.44 26.54 -28.29
N VAL A 263 5.19 25.58 -27.75
CA VAL A 263 4.68 24.58 -26.80
C VAL A 263 4.40 25.24 -25.45
N LYS A 264 5.28 26.15 -24.99
CA LYS A 264 5.07 26.95 -23.77
C LYS A 264 3.81 27.81 -23.81
N ASN A 265 3.64 28.53 -24.91
CA ASN A 265 2.48 29.41 -25.09
C ASN A 265 1.19 28.60 -25.08
N LEU A 266 1.15 27.48 -25.81
CA LEU A 266 -0.02 26.60 -25.82
C LEU A 266 -0.32 26.01 -24.43
N LEU A 267 0.70 25.55 -23.68
CA LEU A 267 0.49 25.07 -22.30
C LEU A 267 -0.08 26.16 -21.40
N THR A 268 0.46 27.37 -21.51
CA THR A 268 -0.01 28.53 -20.74
C THR A 268 -1.47 28.85 -21.07
N GLU A 269 -1.84 28.83 -22.35
CA GLU A 269 -3.23 29.03 -22.76
C GLU A 269 -4.17 27.92 -22.29
N LEU A 270 -3.75 26.65 -22.32
CA LEU A 270 -4.54 25.54 -21.77
C LEU A 270 -4.86 25.76 -20.30
N ASP A 271 -3.85 26.08 -19.50
CA ASP A 271 -4.01 26.34 -18.08
C ASP A 271 -4.91 27.57 -17.81
N LEU A 272 -4.81 28.63 -18.62
CA LEU A 272 -5.67 29.81 -18.49
C LEU A 272 -7.15 29.50 -18.81
N ASN A 273 -7.41 28.48 -19.63
CA ASN A 273 -8.76 28.09 -20.06
C ASN A 273 -9.29 26.84 -19.33
N ALA A 274 -8.49 26.25 -18.45
CA ALA A 274 -8.83 25.03 -17.74
C ALA A 274 -9.75 25.33 -16.55
N ASP A 275 -10.77 24.49 -16.40
CA ASP A 275 -11.69 24.53 -15.27
C ASP A 275 -11.01 23.97 -14.01
N LEU A 276 -10.11 23.01 -14.17
CA LEU A 276 -9.27 22.46 -13.09
C LEU A 276 -7.80 22.40 -13.50
N VAL A 277 -6.97 23.19 -12.82
CA VAL A 277 -5.51 23.22 -13.00
C VAL A 277 -4.84 22.62 -11.78
N GLY A 278 -3.87 21.72 -11.99
CA GLY A 278 -3.06 21.17 -10.92
C GLY A 278 -1.97 22.17 -10.51
N ASP A 279 -1.47 22.08 -9.28
CA ASP A 279 -0.36 22.94 -8.84
C ASP A 279 0.78 22.89 -9.87
N ARG A 280 0.99 24.01 -10.56
CA ARG A 280 2.13 24.17 -11.46
C ARG A 280 3.38 24.17 -10.60
N GLN A 281 4.06 23.03 -10.49
CA GLN A 281 5.52 23.08 -10.37
C GLN A 281 6.11 23.38 -11.74
N LEU A 282 5.80 24.57 -12.26
CA LEU A 282 6.67 25.26 -13.20
C LEU A 282 7.48 26.23 -12.34
N SER A 283 8.77 25.97 -12.25
CA SER A 283 9.76 26.93 -11.80
C SER A 283 9.72 28.16 -12.71
N SER A 284 8.80 29.07 -12.43
CA SER A 284 8.82 30.44 -12.92
C SER A 284 8.11 31.26 -11.85
N GLY A 285 8.87 32.11 -11.17
CA GLY A 285 8.43 32.82 -9.99
C GLY A 285 7.09 33.53 -10.21
N ASP A 286 6.14 33.21 -9.36
CA ASP A 286 5.10 34.16 -9.01
C ASP A 286 4.96 34.21 -7.49
N LYS A 287 4.89 35.43 -7.00
CA LYS A 287 5.08 35.84 -5.62
C LYS A 287 3.81 35.59 -4.83
N GLY A 288 3.58 34.35 -4.44
CA GLY A 288 2.73 34.02 -3.29
C GLY A 288 3.59 34.04 -2.03
N ASN A 289 3.48 35.10 -1.22
CA ASN A 289 4.15 35.23 0.07
C ASN A 289 3.72 34.10 1.04
N VAL A 290 4.31 32.91 0.91
CA VAL A 290 4.68 32.11 2.07
C VAL A 290 6.04 32.64 2.46
N ALA A 291 6.14 33.24 3.64
CA ALA A 291 7.42 33.72 4.15
C ALA A 291 8.43 32.56 4.08
N ILE A 292 9.40 32.66 3.14
CA ILE A 292 10.53 31.75 3.06
C ILE A 292 11.35 32.03 4.31
N SER A 293 11.12 31.25 5.36
CA SER A 293 11.89 31.36 6.59
C SER A 293 13.35 31.00 6.34
N LYS A 294 14.24 31.83 6.89
CA LYS A 294 15.67 31.95 6.56
C LYS A 294 16.58 30.78 6.99
N GLY A 295 16.03 29.64 7.43
CA GLY A 295 16.82 28.52 7.95
C GLY A 295 17.45 27.65 6.87
N ILE A 296 18.74 27.32 7.00
CA ILE A 296 19.41 26.30 6.16
C ILE A 296 19.18 24.92 6.79
N VAL A 297 18.85 23.91 5.99
CA VAL A 297 18.76 22.51 6.44
C VAL A 297 19.96 21.70 5.96
N SER A 298 20.70 21.10 6.89
CA SER A 298 21.74 20.12 6.57
C SER A 298 21.15 18.72 6.53
N VAL A 299 21.11 18.13 5.34
CA VAL A 299 20.64 16.76 5.15
C VAL A 299 21.81 15.80 5.26
N VAL A 300 21.83 15.03 6.35
CA VAL A 300 22.87 14.05 6.66
C VAL A 300 22.41 12.67 6.19
N ILE A 301 23.14 12.08 5.25
CA ILE A 301 22.84 10.78 4.65
C ILE A 301 23.91 9.76 5.06
N PRO A 302 23.69 8.97 6.12
CA PRO A 302 24.57 7.87 6.47
C PRO A 302 24.43 6.73 5.46
N CYS A 303 25.55 6.21 4.97
CA CYS A 303 25.61 5.14 3.99
C CYS A 303 26.58 4.04 4.46
N PHE A 304 26.05 2.83 4.62
CA PHE A 304 26.84 1.61 4.76
C PHE A 304 26.23 0.54 3.87
N ASN A 305 26.92 0.19 2.79
CA ASN A 305 26.49 -0.79 1.80
C ASN A 305 25.14 -0.53 1.09
N HIS A 306 24.78 0.75 0.90
CA HIS A 306 23.51 1.17 0.26
C HIS A 306 23.71 1.95 -1.05
N GLY A 307 24.78 1.66 -1.80
CA GLY A 307 25.12 2.33 -3.07
C GLY A 307 24.00 2.30 -4.12
N SER A 308 23.19 1.23 -4.14
CA SER A 308 22.05 1.07 -5.04
C SER A 308 20.90 2.04 -4.75
N PHE A 309 20.82 2.58 -3.53
CA PHE A 309 19.70 3.43 -3.09
C PHE A 309 20.07 4.89 -2.89
N ILE A 310 21.31 5.21 -2.51
CA ILE A 310 21.72 6.56 -2.09
C ILE A 310 21.40 7.65 -3.12
N LYS A 311 21.48 7.33 -4.42
CA LYS A 311 21.11 8.27 -5.49
C LYS A 311 19.63 8.67 -5.43
N GLN A 312 18.74 7.77 -5.05
CA GLN A 312 17.31 8.06 -4.88
C GLN A 312 17.07 8.97 -3.67
N ALA A 313 17.81 8.76 -2.58
CA ALA A 313 17.74 9.61 -1.39
C ALA A 313 18.17 11.04 -1.73
N ILE A 314 19.36 11.23 -2.32
CA ILE A 314 19.89 12.53 -2.76
C ILE A 314 18.90 13.23 -3.69
N PHE A 315 18.41 12.51 -4.70
CA PHE A 315 17.48 13.06 -5.67
C PHE A 315 16.16 13.54 -5.05
N SER A 316 15.67 12.85 -4.01
CA SER A 316 14.49 13.28 -3.27
C SER A 316 14.71 14.62 -2.54
N VAL A 317 15.92 14.84 -2.02
CA VAL A 317 16.32 16.10 -1.38
C VAL A 317 16.42 17.23 -2.40
N GLU A 318 17.04 16.96 -3.55
CA GLU A 318 17.18 17.93 -4.64
C GLU A 318 15.84 18.43 -5.19
N LYS A 319 14.79 17.61 -5.07
CA LYS A 319 13.42 17.97 -5.43
C LYS A 319 12.70 18.85 -4.40
N SER A 320 13.27 19.06 -3.21
CA SER A 320 12.69 19.92 -2.18
C SER A 320 12.31 21.29 -2.75
N ARG A 321 11.12 21.78 -2.37
CA ARG A 321 10.61 23.12 -2.69
C ARG A 321 11.45 24.22 -2.03
N ASN A 322 11.99 23.93 -0.85
CA ASN A 322 12.99 24.79 -0.22
C ASN A 322 14.37 24.39 -0.76
N LYS A 323 15.07 25.31 -1.43
CA LYS A 323 16.42 25.10 -1.97
C LYS A 323 17.55 25.49 -1.01
N ASN A 324 17.20 25.95 0.19
CA ASN A 324 18.16 26.35 1.22
C ASN A 324 18.59 25.14 2.05
N PHE A 325 19.30 24.21 1.42
CA PHE A 325 19.83 23.02 2.07
C PHE A 325 21.25 22.72 1.61
N GLU A 326 21.94 21.89 2.37
CA GLU A 326 23.17 21.21 1.98
C GLU A 326 23.00 19.70 2.16
N ILE A 327 23.78 18.91 1.43
CA ILE A 327 23.77 17.44 1.53
C ILE A 327 25.16 16.99 2.00
N ILE A 328 25.18 16.23 3.09
CA ILE A 328 26.39 15.65 3.68
C ILE A 328 26.23 14.14 3.70
N ILE A 329 27.04 13.46 2.92
CA ILE A 329 27.04 12.00 2.81
C ILE A 329 28.12 11.46 3.74
N VAL A 330 27.78 10.48 4.56
CA VAL A 330 28.73 9.83 5.46
C VAL A 330 28.83 8.35 5.11
N ASP A 331 29.95 7.96 4.49
CA ASP A 331 30.29 6.56 4.26
C ASP A 331 30.85 5.94 5.54
N ASP A 332 30.03 5.12 6.21
CA ASP A 332 30.37 4.43 7.46
C ASP A 332 31.11 3.11 7.19
N GLY A 333 32.14 3.20 6.35
CA GLY A 333 33.03 2.09 6.02
C GLY A 333 32.42 1.04 5.08
N SER A 334 31.68 1.44 4.03
CA SER A 334 31.08 0.52 3.05
C SER A 334 32.13 -0.46 2.48
N THR A 335 31.78 -1.74 2.45
CA THR A 335 32.66 -2.83 2.00
C THR A 335 32.38 -3.24 0.56
N ASP A 336 31.13 -3.13 0.10
CA ASP A 336 30.75 -3.55 -1.25
C ASP A 336 31.26 -2.59 -2.35
N MET A 337 31.45 -3.15 -3.55
CA MET A 337 32.02 -2.42 -4.69
C MET A 337 31.07 -1.42 -5.31
N GLU A 338 29.75 -1.62 -5.19
CA GLU A 338 28.75 -0.70 -5.75
C GLU A 338 28.73 0.61 -4.98
N SER A 339 28.64 0.55 -3.64
CA SER A 339 28.69 1.70 -2.75
C SER A 339 29.97 2.49 -2.95
N LYS A 340 31.13 1.83 -2.95
CA LYS A 340 32.43 2.49 -3.19
C LYS A 340 32.47 3.25 -4.52
N ARG A 341 31.95 2.64 -5.59
CA ARG A 341 31.92 3.26 -6.93
C ARG A 341 30.98 4.47 -6.97
N VAL A 342 29.76 4.32 -6.42
CA VAL A 342 28.75 5.39 -6.41
C VAL A 342 29.22 6.57 -5.58
N LEU A 343 29.76 6.33 -4.38
CA LEU A 343 30.28 7.38 -3.50
C LEU A 343 31.45 8.14 -4.13
N LEU A 344 32.39 7.44 -4.79
CA LEU A 344 33.46 8.10 -5.56
C LEU A 344 32.92 8.96 -6.71
N THR A 345 31.84 8.52 -7.36
CA THR A 345 31.20 9.29 -8.43
C THR A 345 30.52 10.55 -7.88
N LEU A 346 29.86 10.45 -6.73
CA LEU A 346 29.23 11.59 -6.06
C LEU A 346 30.28 12.61 -5.59
N GLU A 347 31.37 12.15 -4.99
CA GLU A 347 32.50 13.00 -4.60
C GLU A 347 33.09 13.77 -5.80
N LYS A 348 33.30 13.08 -6.93
CA LYS A 348 33.74 13.73 -8.19
C LYS A 348 32.75 14.75 -8.74
N ASN A 349 31.46 14.57 -8.46
CA ASN A 349 30.39 15.49 -8.85
C ASN A 349 30.20 16.65 -7.84
N GLY A 350 31.07 16.76 -6.83
CA GLY A 350 31.08 17.88 -5.90
C GLY A 350 30.22 17.71 -4.64
N TYR A 351 29.67 16.51 -4.37
CA TYR A 351 29.00 16.25 -3.10
C TYR A 351 30.01 16.10 -1.96
N ASN A 352 29.64 16.56 -0.76
CA ASN A 352 30.45 16.37 0.44
C ASN A 352 30.32 14.93 0.93
N VAL A 353 31.34 14.11 0.69
CA VAL A 353 31.40 12.70 1.11
C VAL A 353 32.45 12.55 2.21
N LEU A 354 32.00 12.41 3.45
CA LEU A 354 32.85 12.04 4.58
C LEU A 354 33.02 10.52 4.62
N ARG A 355 34.26 10.03 4.70
CA ARG A 355 34.57 8.61 4.87
C ARG A 355 35.09 8.36 6.27
N GLN A 356 34.62 7.28 6.90
CA GLN A 356 35.10 6.83 8.20
C GLN A 356 35.18 5.29 8.24
N GLU A 357 35.87 4.76 9.23
CA GLU A 357 35.76 3.34 9.57
C GLU A 357 34.36 3.05 10.12
N ASN A 358 33.84 1.85 9.85
CA ASN A 358 32.51 1.47 10.32
C ASN A 358 32.45 1.55 11.85
N SER A 359 31.64 2.48 12.35
CA SER A 359 31.44 2.73 13.78
C SER A 359 29.97 2.83 14.16
N GLY A 360 29.08 2.44 13.24
CA GLY A 360 27.64 2.33 13.45
C GLY A 360 26.86 3.60 13.10
N LEU A 361 25.55 3.40 12.89
CA LEU A 361 24.62 4.41 12.39
C LEU A 361 24.61 5.72 13.22
N ALA A 362 24.59 5.61 14.55
CA ALA A 362 24.66 6.77 15.45
C ALA A 362 25.94 7.59 15.24
N SER A 363 27.09 6.91 15.14
CA SER A 363 28.39 7.54 14.92
C SER A 363 28.45 8.23 13.55
N ALA A 364 27.94 7.58 12.51
CA ALA A 364 27.85 8.14 11.15
C ALA A 364 26.98 9.40 11.11
N ARG A 365 25.78 9.37 11.73
CA ARG A 365 24.91 10.54 11.83
C ARG A 365 25.60 11.70 12.56
N ASN A 366 26.23 11.42 13.70
CA ASN A 366 26.96 12.42 14.47
C ASN A 366 28.14 13.03 13.70
N ALA A 367 28.85 12.23 12.92
CA ALA A 367 29.94 12.72 12.08
C ALA A 367 29.43 13.73 11.02
N GLY A 368 28.31 13.42 10.38
CA GLY A 368 27.64 14.35 9.46
C GLY A 368 27.11 15.61 10.15
N ILE A 369 26.52 15.49 11.34
CA ILE A 369 26.02 16.62 12.14
C ILE A 369 27.15 17.58 12.54
N LYS A 370 28.35 17.06 12.81
CA LYS A 370 29.52 17.91 13.11
C LYS A 370 29.97 18.74 11.91
N LEU A 371 29.81 18.22 10.69
CA LEU A 371 30.13 18.93 9.45
C LEU A 371 29.02 19.88 9.00
N ALA A 372 27.78 19.63 9.42
CA ALA A 372 26.63 20.47 9.10
C ALA A 372 26.91 21.94 9.43
N THR A 373 26.51 22.83 8.52
CA THR A 373 26.55 24.29 8.67
C THR A 373 25.17 24.89 8.87
N GLY A 374 24.10 24.18 8.49
CA GLY A 374 22.72 24.63 8.61
C GLY A 374 22.19 24.72 10.05
N ASP A 375 21.08 25.45 10.20
CA ASP A 375 20.39 25.68 11.47
C ASP A 375 19.57 24.46 11.92
N PHE A 376 19.18 23.64 10.95
CA PHE A 376 18.36 22.44 11.14
C PHE A 376 19.04 21.23 10.52
N ILE A 377 18.84 20.07 11.13
CA ILE A 377 19.37 18.78 10.69
C ILE A 377 18.21 17.90 10.23
N LEU A 378 18.39 17.24 9.09
CA LEU A 378 17.55 16.12 8.66
C LEU A 378 18.45 14.89 8.48
N CYS A 379 18.27 13.86 9.28
CA CYS A 379 18.91 12.57 9.03
C CYS A 379 18.06 11.77 8.05
N LEU A 380 18.56 11.58 6.83
CA LEU A 380 17.88 10.81 5.79
C LEU A 380 18.68 9.54 5.53
N ASP A 381 18.15 8.39 5.96
CA ASP A 381 18.79 7.11 5.67
C ASP A 381 18.92 6.90 4.14
N ALA A 382 20.03 6.31 3.69
CA ALA A 382 20.39 6.23 2.27
C ALA A 382 19.38 5.49 1.38
N ASP A 383 18.44 4.75 1.97
CA ASP A 383 17.41 4.00 1.29
C ASP A 383 16.01 4.61 1.36
N ASN A 384 15.84 5.67 2.16
CA ASN A 384 14.62 6.46 2.33
C ASN A 384 14.57 7.66 1.36
N LYS A 385 13.40 8.31 1.28
CA LYS A 385 13.18 9.50 0.44
C LYS A 385 12.33 10.51 1.17
N ILE A 386 12.42 11.79 0.80
CA ILE A 386 11.52 12.83 1.31
C ILE A 386 10.57 13.37 0.25
N ASP A 387 9.40 13.84 0.70
CA ASP A 387 8.46 14.58 -0.13
C ASP A 387 9.02 15.97 -0.47
N PRO A 388 8.82 16.50 -1.69
CA PRO A 388 9.25 17.85 -2.06
C PRO A 388 8.81 18.95 -1.10
N GLN A 389 7.71 18.76 -0.36
CA GLN A 389 7.19 19.75 0.58
C GLN A 389 7.81 19.69 1.97
N TYR A 390 8.49 18.60 2.34
CA TYR A 390 8.80 18.31 3.74
C TYR A 390 9.63 19.41 4.40
N ILE A 391 10.75 19.78 3.77
CA ILE A 391 11.66 20.81 4.30
C ILE A 391 10.93 22.16 4.41
N SER A 392 10.18 22.56 3.38
CA SER A 392 9.45 23.85 3.43
C SER A 392 8.40 23.88 4.54
N GLU A 393 7.65 22.80 4.76
CA GLU A 393 6.61 22.75 5.78
C GLU A 393 7.20 22.74 7.19
N ALA A 394 8.26 21.97 7.43
CA ALA A 394 8.90 21.94 8.74
C ALA A 394 9.55 23.27 9.12
N ILE A 395 10.25 23.92 8.18
CA ILE A 395 10.98 25.18 8.43
C ILE A 395 10.02 26.34 8.71
N ALA A 396 8.84 26.33 8.10
CA ALA A 396 7.78 27.30 8.42
C ALA A 396 7.30 27.19 9.88
N LEU A 397 7.30 25.99 10.47
CA LEU A 397 6.89 25.78 11.87
C LEU A 397 7.94 26.27 12.86
N PHE A 398 9.23 26.01 12.59
CA PHE A 398 10.34 26.42 13.46
C PHE A 398 10.47 27.94 13.63
N SER A 399 9.95 28.71 12.69
CA SER A 399 10.03 30.17 12.69
C SER A 399 9.09 30.83 13.71
N ASN A 400 8.13 30.08 14.24
CA ASN A 400 7.09 30.61 15.13
C ASN A 400 7.30 30.21 16.61
N ASP A 401 8.26 29.32 16.91
CA ASP A 401 8.51 28.85 18.28
C ASP A 401 9.98 28.40 18.45
N ASP A 402 10.75 29.19 19.19
CA ASP A 402 12.16 28.89 19.50
C ASP A 402 12.34 27.62 20.36
N LYS A 403 11.30 27.21 21.11
CA LYS A 403 11.31 25.97 21.90
C LYS A 403 10.93 24.74 21.08
N LEU A 404 10.40 24.91 19.86
CA LEU A 404 10.18 23.81 18.93
C LEU A 404 11.55 23.30 18.45
N ALA A 405 11.86 22.05 18.78
CA ALA A 405 13.13 21.42 18.46
C ALA A 405 12.98 20.30 17.43
N VAL A 406 11.84 19.60 17.39
CA VAL A 406 11.65 18.44 16.52
C VAL A 406 10.33 18.56 15.75
N VAL A 407 10.40 18.40 14.44
CA VAL A 407 9.24 18.32 13.54
C VAL A 407 9.28 16.97 12.82
N TYR A 408 8.18 16.23 12.87
CA TYR A 408 8.05 14.91 12.26
C TYR A 408 6.69 14.74 11.58
N SER A 409 6.53 13.68 10.79
CA SER A 409 5.36 13.46 9.94
C SER A 409 4.99 11.99 9.81
N ASN A 410 3.84 11.72 9.23
CA ASN A 410 3.47 10.37 8.79
C ASN A 410 4.39 9.90 7.66
N CYS A 411 4.51 8.59 7.45
CA CYS A 411 5.37 8.06 6.39
C CYS A 411 4.67 7.06 5.47
N ARG A 412 5.15 7.00 4.22
CA ARG A 412 4.74 6.01 3.22
C ARG A 412 5.72 4.85 3.28
N LEU A 413 5.21 3.63 3.45
CA LEU A 413 6.02 2.42 3.34
C LEU A 413 6.14 2.05 1.87
N PHE A 414 7.36 1.69 1.43
CA PHE A 414 7.62 1.20 0.07
C PHE A 414 8.77 0.18 0.07
N GLY A 415 8.91 -0.61 -1.00
CA GLY A 415 9.92 -1.68 -1.06
C GLY A 415 9.27 -3.06 -0.93
N ALA A 416 9.72 -3.87 0.03
CA ALA A 416 9.18 -5.21 0.29
C ALA A 416 7.71 -5.17 0.76
N GLU A 417 7.32 -4.08 1.41
CA GLU A 417 5.94 -3.78 1.79
C GLU A 417 5.55 -2.41 1.26
N SER A 418 4.25 -2.17 1.11
CA SER A 418 3.71 -0.87 0.73
C SER A 418 2.52 -0.52 1.63
N GLY A 419 2.43 0.74 2.04
CA GLY A 419 1.40 1.16 2.97
C GLY A 419 1.57 2.59 3.46
N MET A 420 0.71 2.97 4.40
CA MET A 420 0.71 4.27 5.06
C MET A 420 0.91 4.02 6.56
N ARG A 421 1.91 4.66 7.16
CA ARG A 421 2.16 4.60 8.60
C ARG A 421 1.88 5.96 9.21
N GLU A 422 0.75 6.05 9.88
CA GLU A 422 0.36 7.22 10.66
C GLU A 422 1.00 7.16 12.05
N VAL A 423 1.46 8.32 12.51
CA VAL A 423 1.97 8.52 13.86
C VAL A 423 1.04 9.51 14.58
N ARG A 424 1.14 9.53 15.91
CA ARG A 424 0.28 10.39 16.73
C ARG A 424 0.99 11.70 17.03
N ASP A 425 0.21 12.69 17.45
CA ASP A 425 0.74 13.89 18.09
C ASP A 425 1.59 13.53 19.32
N PHE A 426 2.53 14.43 19.64
CA PHE A 426 3.51 14.17 20.67
C PHE A 426 2.86 13.92 22.04
N ASN A 427 3.19 12.77 22.63
CA ASN A 427 2.82 12.41 23.97
C ASN A 427 4.03 11.81 24.71
N ALA A 428 4.35 12.41 25.86
CA ALA A 428 5.52 12.02 26.67
C ALA A 428 5.44 10.59 27.18
N ALA A 429 4.29 10.16 27.71
CA ALA A 429 4.12 8.80 28.24
C ALA A 429 4.18 7.75 27.13
N GLU A 430 3.62 8.04 25.95
CA GLU A 430 3.74 7.17 24.78
C GLU A 430 5.18 7.09 24.28
N LEU A 431 5.92 8.21 24.28
CA LEU A 431 7.33 8.23 23.88
C LEU A 431 8.17 7.39 24.82
N LEU A 432 7.98 7.54 26.13
CA LEU A 432 8.68 6.73 27.15
C LEU A 432 8.28 5.25 27.05
N ARG A 433 7.08 4.93 26.56
CA ARG A 433 6.62 3.56 26.37
C ARG A 433 7.24 2.89 25.13
N GLN A 434 7.34 3.60 24.01
CA GLN A 434 7.90 3.07 22.76
C GLN A 434 8.31 4.18 21.78
N ASN A 435 9.23 3.86 20.87
CA ASN A 435 9.53 4.75 19.76
C ASN A 435 8.39 4.78 18.73
N TYR A 436 7.98 5.98 18.34
CA TYR A 436 7.05 6.21 17.22
C TYR A 436 7.47 7.40 16.34
N ILE A 437 8.63 8.02 16.61
CA ILE A 437 9.15 9.14 15.85
C ILE A 437 10.38 8.63 15.10
N ASP A 438 10.35 8.73 13.78
CA ASP A 438 11.41 8.23 12.92
C ASP A 438 12.62 9.18 12.90
N ALA A 439 13.82 8.65 12.66
CA ALA A 439 15.04 9.45 12.48
C ALA A 439 14.93 10.47 11.34
N CYS A 440 14.01 10.25 10.39
CA CYS A 440 13.66 11.21 9.34
C CYS A 440 12.85 12.44 9.83
N ALA A 441 12.98 12.80 11.11
CA ALA A 441 12.49 14.07 11.66
C ALA A 441 13.48 15.21 11.35
N ILE A 442 12.97 16.43 11.21
CA ILE A 442 13.80 17.65 11.09
C ILE A 442 13.99 18.21 12.49
N VAL A 443 15.25 18.43 12.88
CA VAL A 443 15.65 18.78 14.25
C VAL A 443 16.44 20.09 14.26
N ARG A 444 16.17 20.98 15.22
CA ARG A 444 16.98 22.18 15.45
C ARG A 444 18.39 21.78 15.89
N LYS A 445 19.41 22.22 15.16
CA LYS A 445 20.79 21.80 15.39
C LYS A 445 21.31 22.17 16.78
N THR A 446 20.93 23.35 17.30
CA THR A 446 21.34 23.78 18.65
C THR A 446 20.85 22.82 19.73
N ALA A 447 19.57 22.44 19.69
CA ALA A 447 18.99 21.47 20.62
C ALA A 447 19.68 20.09 20.50
N LEU A 448 20.02 19.67 19.27
CA LEU A 448 20.73 18.42 19.02
C LEU A 448 22.14 18.43 19.61
N LEU A 449 22.87 19.55 19.50
CA LEU A 449 24.20 19.72 20.07
C LEU A 449 24.18 19.79 21.61
N GLU A 450 23.16 20.43 22.19
CA GLU A 450 22.98 20.52 23.65
C GLU A 450 22.82 19.14 24.32
N VAL A 451 22.19 18.19 23.62
CA VAL A 451 22.03 16.81 24.12
C VAL A 451 23.17 15.87 23.72
N GLY A 452 24.13 16.35 22.92
CA GLY A 452 25.31 15.58 22.47
C GLY A 452 25.10 14.72 21.23
N GLY A 453 24.01 14.92 20.48
CA GLY A 453 23.65 14.13 19.29
C GLY A 453 23.09 12.75 19.62
N PHE A 454 23.19 11.83 18.67
CA PHE A 454 22.77 10.43 18.84
C PHE A 454 23.72 9.69 19.78
N ASP A 455 23.22 8.84 20.68
CA ASP A 455 24.10 8.10 21.58
C ASP A 455 24.83 6.95 20.85
N SER A 456 26.13 7.11 20.62
CA SER A 456 26.95 6.06 20.00
C SER A 456 27.33 4.92 20.96
N LYS A 457 26.96 5.02 22.25
CA LYS A 457 27.21 3.99 23.28
C LYS A 457 26.03 3.04 23.46
N MET A 458 25.01 3.10 22.59
CA MET A 458 23.88 2.17 22.63
C MET A 458 24.37 0.72 22.65
N PRO A 459 23.83 -0.15 23.54
CA PRO A 459 24.35 -1.50 23.75
C PRO A 459 24.15 -2.41 22.54
N VAL A 460 23.21 -2.06 21.65
CA VAL A 460 22.91 -2.73 20.39
C VAL A 460 22.61 -1.64 19.36
N GLN A 461 23.04 -1.79 18.11
CA GLN A 461 22.69 -0.85 17.04
C GLN A 461 21.18 -0.81 16.82
N GLY A 462 20.61 0.39 16.78
CA GLY A 462 19.17 0.63 16.71
C GLY A 462 18.62 1.38 17.91
N TYR A 463 17.46 2.03 17.72
CA TYR A 463 16.77 2.84 18.72
C TYR A 463 17.60 4.03 19.26
N GLU A 464 18.68 4.42 18.58
CA GLU A 464 19.44 5.63 18.90
C GLU A 464 18.61 6.91 18.68
N ASP A 465 17.64 6.86 17.76
CA ASP A 465 16.64 7.89 17.54
C ASP A 465 15.67 7.98 18.73
N TRP A 466 15.20 6.85 19.25
CA TRP A 466 14.33 6.80 20.42
C TRP A 466 14.97 7.44 21.65
N GLU A 467 16.22 7.08 21.92
CA GLU A 467 16.99 7.65 23.02
C GLU A 467 17.16 9.17 22.84
N LEU A 468 17.48 9.61 21.62
CA LEU A 468 17.60 11.03 21.29
C LEU A 468 16.30 11.80 21.56
N TRP A 469 15.15 11.26 21.16
CA TRP A 469 13.86 11.91 21.41
C TRP A 469 13.56 12.06 22.90
N ILE A 470 13.85 11.03 23.69
CA ILE A 470 13.69 11.08 25.16
C ILE A 470 14.65 12.13 25.75
N ASN A 471 15.90 12.17 25.29
CA ASN A 471 16.90 13.12 25.79
C ASN A 471 16.53 14.57 25.45
N LEU A 472 16.09 14.85 24.23
CA LEU A 472 15.57 16.17 23.82
C LEU A 472 14.37 16.58 24.66
N PHE A 473 13.41 15.67 24.87
CA PHE A 473 12.25 15.92 25.73
C PHE A 473 12.66 16.21 27.19
N SER A 474 13.63 15.48 27.74
CA SER A 474 14.15 15.69 29.10
C SER A 474 14.74 17.10 29.31
N ARG A 475 15.16 17.77 28.22
CA ARG A 475 15.66 19.15 28.23
C ARG A 475 14.58 20.20 27.97
N GLY A 476 13.31 19.80 27.93
CA GLY A 476 12.17 20.71 27.71
C GLY A 476 11.93 21.08 26.25
N SER A 477 12.51 20.34 25.30
CA SER A 477 12.26 20.52 23.88
C SER A 477 10.80 20.23 23.53
N LYS A 478 10.21 21.05 22.66
CA LYS A 478 8.90 20.78 22.07
C LYS A 478 9.02 20.02 20.76
N PHE A 479 7.98 19.26 20.47
CA PHE A 479 7.82 18.41 19.29
C PHE A 479 6.54 18.81 18.56
N TYR A 480 6.55 18.72 17.23
CA TYR A 480 5.38 18.98 16.41
C TYR A 480 5.19 17.90 15.35
N HIS A 481 3.98 17.37 15.27
CA HIS A 481 3.57 16.39 14.28
C HIS A 481 2.85 17.09 13.13
N ILE A 482 3.33 16.89 11.91
CA ILE A 482 2.61 17.28 10.68
C ILE A 482 1.78 16.09 10.24
N ASP A 483 0.45 16.23 10.28
CA ASP A 483 -0.51 15.22 9.83
C ASP A 483 -0.58 15.14 8.28
N LYS A 484 0.56 14.80 7.69
CA LYS A 484 0.79 14.58 6.26
C LYS A 484 1.85 13.50 6.10
N PHE A 485 1.83 12.83 4.97
CA PHE A 485 2.85 11.87 4.59
C PHE A 485 3.99 12.63 3.89
N LEU A 486 5.10 12.90 4.58
CA LEU A 486 6.17 13.76 4.05
C LEU A 486 7.52 13.07 3.84
N PHE A 487 7.59 11.76 4.08
CA PHE A 487 8.73 10.94 3.68
C PHE A 487 8.31 9.50 3.37
N ASP A 488 9.14 8.82 2.59
CA ASP A 488 8.97 7.43 2.20
C ASP A 488 10.03 6.59 2.92
N TYR A 489 9.56 5.62 3.70
CA TYR A 489 10.37 4.67 4.46
C TYR A 489 10.47 3.35 3.70
N ARG A 490 11.69 2.89 3.42
CA ARG A 490 11.91 1.64 2.72
C ARG A 490 11.80 0.45 3.67
N VAL A 491 10.91 -0.49 3.37
CA VAL A 491 10.87 -1.79 4.02
C VAL A 491 11.77 -2.75 3.25
N SER A 492 12.87 -3.16 3.88
CA SER A 492 13.79 -4.16 3.34
C SER A 492 13.46 -5.56 3.87
N PRO A 493 13.59 -6.64 3.05
CA PRO A 493 13.44 -8.03 3.52
C PRO A 493 14.44 -8.39 4.61
N VAL A 494 15.62 -7.75 4.59
CA VAL A 494 16.66 -7.88 5.61
C VAL A 494 16.88 -6.50 6.18
N SER A 495 16.53 -6.29 7.44
CA SER A 495 16.66 -4.99 8.10
C SER A 495 17.39 -5.10 9.44
N MET A 496 18.09 -4.03 9.80
CA MET A 496 18.69 -3.87 11.13
C MET A 496 17.64 -4.01 12.24
N SER A 497 16.38 -3.67 11.94
CA SER A 497 15.26 -3.78 12.87
C SER A 497 15.05 -5.21 13.39
N SER A 498 15.37 -6.23 12.60
CA SER A 498 15.24 -7.64 13.01
C SER A 498 16.13 -7.98 14.21
N ASN A 499 17.38 -7.52 14.22
CA ASN A 499 18.34 -7.79 15.30
C ASN A 499 18.00 -7.02 16.58
N MET A 500 17.65 -5.73 16.48
CA MET A 500 17.29 -4.92 17.66
C MET A 500 15.97 -5.37 18.31
N ASN A 501 15.03 -5.92 17.52
CA ASN A 501 13.74 -6.40 18.03
C ASN A 501 13.81 -7.81 18.65
N MET A 502 14.96 -8.51 18.59
CA MET A 502 15.18 -9.74 19.33
C MET A 502 14.97 -9.51 20.84
N PRO A 503 14.23 -10.36 21.57
CA PRO A 503 13.85 -10.10 22.97
C PRO A 503 15.02 -9.75 23.90
N LYS A 504 16.17 -10.42 23.72
CA LYS A 504 17.40 -10.15 24.47
C LYS A 504 17.96 -8.75 24.21
N ASN A 505 18.05 -8.36 22.93
CA ASN A 505 18.61 -7.08 22.52
C ASN A 505 17.68 -5.93 22.88
N ARG A 506 16.37 -6.11 22.66
CA ARG A 506 15.35 -5.15 23.08
C ARG A 506 15.40 -4.90 24.58
N LYS A 507 15.57 -5.95 25.40
CA LYS A 507 15.76 -5.78 26.85
C LYS A 507 16.98 -4.92 27.18
N LEU A 508 18.14 -5.19 26.55
CA LEU A 508 19.36 -4.41 26.79
C LEU A 508 19.18 -2.92 26.43
N ILE A 509 18.54 -2.64 25.30
CA ILE A 509 18.21 -1.28 24.86
C ILE A 509 17.32 -0.59 25.90
N TYR A 510 16.21 -1.23 26.30
CA TYR A 510 15.28 -0.65 27.26
C TYR A 510 15.92 -0.44 28.63
N ASP A 511 16.68 -1.41 29.15
CA ASP A 511 17.39 -1.30 30.43
C ASP A 511 18.39 -0.13 30.41
N TYR A 512 19.08 0.08 29.28
CA TYR A 512 20.00 1.20 29.09
C TYR A 512 19.27 2.55 29.08
N VAL A 513 18.21 2.69 28.27
CA VAL A 513 17.42 3.93 28.16
C VAL A 513 16.73 4.27 29.48
N LEU A 514 16.13 3.28 30.16
CA LEU A 514 15.51 3.43 31.48
C LEU A 514 16.50 3.92 32.52
N LYS A 515 17.70 3.33 32.55
CA LYS A 515 18.75 3.74 33.49
C LYS A 515 19.27 5.14 33.19
N LYS A 516 19.46 5.48 31.91
CA LYS A 516 19.96 6.80 31.48
C LYS A 516 18.97 7.92 31.82
N HIS A 517 17.67 7.65 31.70
CA HIS A 517 16.58 8.62 31.89
C HIS A 517 15.73 8.32 33.13
N GLU A 518 16.30 7.73 34.18
CA GLU A 518 15.59 7.17 35.34
C GLU A 518 14.63 8.18 36.01
N LEU A 519 15.05 9.44 36.15
CA LEU A 519 14.24 10.49 36.77
C LEU A 519 12.97 10.78 35.96
N LEU A 520 13.10 10.82 34.64
CA LEU A 520 11.98 11.08 33.74
C LEU A 520 10.99 9.90 33.73
N PHE A 521 11.50 8.66 33.74
CA PHE A 521 10.65 7.47 33.87
C PHE A 521 9.95 7.38 35.23
N LYS A 522 10.56 7.85 36.32
CA LYS A 522 9.91 7.95 37.63
C LYS A 522 8.78 8.98 37.61
N GLU A 523 9.01 10.15 37.02
CA GLU A 523 8.03 11.22 36.89
C GLU A 523 6.77 10.77 36.14
N TYR A 524 6.93 10.06 35.00
CA TYR A 524 5.83 9.60 34.16
C TYR A 524 5.39 8.15 34.44
N SER A 525 5.82 7.58 35.57
CA SER A 525 5.61 6.16 35.87
C SER A 525 4.14 5.75 35.88
N SER A 526 3.26 6.60 36.42
CA SER A 526 1.83 6.31 36.53
C SER A 526 1.14 6.26 35.17
N GLU A 527 1.48 7.20 34.28
CA GLU A 527 0.96 7.32 32.93
C GLU A 527 1.46 6.18 32.05
N VAL A 528 2.76 5.87 32.11
CA VAL A 528 3.35 4.75 31.36
C VAL A 528 2.74 3.42 31.81
N ILE A 529 2.60 3.18 33.12
CA ILE A 529 1.94 1.98 33.66
C ILE A 529 0.48 1.90 33.21
N SER A 530 -0.23 3.03 33.19
CA SER A 530 -1.63 3.07 32.73
C SER A 530 -1.75 2.65 31.26
N LEU A 531 -0.86 3.12 30.39
CA LEU A 531 -0.82 2.71 28.98
C LEU A 531 -0.52 1.20 28.82
N PHE A 532 0.35 0.62 29.66
CA PHE A 532 0.55 -0.82 29.69
C PHE A 532 -0.72 -1.55 30.14
N ALA A 533 -1.38 -1.10 31.22
CA ALA A 533 -2.59 -1.71 31.75
C ALA A 533 -3.76 -1.68 30.74
N GLU A 534 -3.91 -0.59 29.99
CA GLU A 534 -4.90 -0.50 28.91
C GLU A 534 -4.64 -1.53 27.80
N ASN A 535 -3.38 -1.77 27.45
CA ASN A 535 -3.01 -2.79 26.46
C ASN A 535 -3.22 -4.21 27.00
N PHE A 536 -2.91 -4.48 28.27
CA PHE A 536 -3.24 -5.75 28.92
C PHE A 536 -4.76 -5.99 28.96
N ALA A 537 -5.54 -4.97 29.32
CA ALA A 537 -7.00 -5.06 29.32
C ALA A 537 -7.56 -5.32 27.91
N LYS A 538 -6.98 -4.72 26.85
CA LYS A 538 -7.33 -5.02 25.45
C LYS A 538 -6.97 -6.45 25.05
N VAL A 539 -5.80 -6.95 25.45
CA VAL A 539 -5.37 -8.34 25.17
C VAL A 539 -6.23 -9.35 25.95
N GLU A 540 -6.56 -9.09 27.21
CA GLU A 540 -7.49 -9.90 28.00
C GLU A 540 -8.90 -9.87 27.40
N GLN A 541 -9.38 -8.71 26.96
CA GLN A 541 -10.67 -8.57 26.28
C GLN A 541 -10.69 -9.35 24.96
N LEU A 542 -9.64 -9.27 24.15
CA LEU A 542 -9.49 -10.05 22.92
C LEU A 542 -9.40 -11.57 23.18
N ALA A 543 -8.69 -11.97 24.24
CA ALA A 543 -8.59 -13.37 24.66
C ALA A 543 -9.94 -13.89 25.16
N TRP A 544 -10.68 -13.08 25.93
CA TRP A 544 -12.01 -13.40 26.44
C TRP A 544 -13.05 -13.46 25.31
N ASP A 545 -13.00 -12.52 24.37
CA ASP A 545 -13.86 -12.52 23.19
C ASP A 545 -13.58 -13.75 22.31
N ARG A 546 -12.32 -14.14 22.14
CA ARG A 546 -11.93 -15.36 21.42
C ARG A 546 -12.40 -16.62 22.15
N GLN A 547 -12.27 -16.68 23.48
CA GLN A 547 -12.76 -17.80 24.30
C GLN A 547 -14.28 -17.95 24.20
N SER A 548 -15.00 -16.81 24.22
CA SER A 548 -16.45 -16.75 24.06
C SER A 548 -16.91 -17.23 22.69
N VAL A 549 -16.17 -16.88 21.63
CA VAL A 549 -16.42 -17.37 20.26
C VAL A 549 -16.15 -18.87 20.15
N ILE A 550 -15.08 -19.38 20.77
CA ILE A 550 -14.78 -20.82 20.82
C ILE A 550 -15.87 -21.59 21.55
N GLU A 551 -16.38 -21.08 22.68
CA GLU A 551 -17.49 -21.71 23.42
C GLU A 551 -18.80 -21.69 22.63
N ASN A 552 -19.10 -20.60 21.91
CA ASN A 552 -20.26 -20.53 21.03
C ASN A 552 -20.15 -21.47 19.82
N LEU A 553 -18.94 -21.60 19.23
CA LEU A 553 -18.66 -22.56 18.16
C LEU A 553 -18.77 -23.99 18.66
N ARG A 554 -18.25 -24.31 19.86
CA ARG A 554 -18.41 -25.62 20.50
C ARG A 554 -19.88 -25.95 20.78
N SER A 555 -20.66 -24.97 21.24
CA SER A 555 -22.11 -25.14 21.43
C SER A 555 -22.84 -25.37 20.10
N HIS A 556 -22.46 -24.65 19.03
CA HIS A 556 -23.03 -24.86 17.70
C HIS A 556 -22.65 -26.22 17.12
N ILE A 557 -21.40 -26.65 17.26
CA ILE A 557 -20.94 -27.97 16.84
C ILE A 557 -21.70 -29.06 17.61
N SER A 558 -21.85 -28.92 18.93
CA SER A 558 -22.64 -29.84 19.77
C SER A 558 -24.12 -29.91 19.35
N MET A 559 -24.73 -28.79 18.98
CA MET A 559 -26.10 -28.75 18.45
C MET A 559 -26.22 -29.36 17.05
N THR A 560 -25.17 -29.24 16.22
CA THR A 560 -25.13 -29.79 14.87
C THR A 560 -24.89 -31.31 14.90
N GLU A 561 -24.07 -31.79 15.84
CA GLU A 561 -23.85 -33.21 16.16
C GLU A 561 -25.12 -33.86 16.72
N GLN A 562 -25.89 -33.17 17.58
CA GLN A 562 -27.20 -33.65 18.04
C GLN A 562 -28.20 -33.91 16.89
N SER A 563 -28.05 -33.25 15.73
CA SER A 563 -28.90 -33.49 14.56
C SER A 563 -28.53 -34.75 13.75
N ARG A 564 -27.33 -35.32 13.96
CA ARG A 564 -26.80 -36.44 13.18
C ARG A 564 -26.70 -37.77 13.93
N GLU A 565 -27.03 -37.82 15.22
CA GLU A 565 -26.70 -38.98 16.06
C GLU A 565 -27.91 -39.71 16.67
N GLY A 566 -28.78 -40.29 15.81
CA GLY A 566 -29.59 -41.43 16.24
C GLY A 566 -28.77 -42.71 16.44
N LYS A 567 -27.50 -42.75 15.99
CA LYS A 567 -26.65 -43.95 15.98
C LYS A 567 -25.28 -43.84 16.66
N VAL A 568 -24.85 -42.64 17.11
CA VAL A 568 -23.51 -42.44 17.73
C VAL A 568 -23.60 -42.22 19.25
N VAL A 569 -24.77 -41.84 19.78
CA VAL A 569 -25.01 -41.59 21.22
C VAL A 569 -24.68 -42.80 22.12
N GLN A 570 -24.78 -44.04 21.61
CA GLN A 570 -24.44 -45.21 22.40
C GLN A 570 -22.92 -45.38 22.57
N LYS A 571 -22.13 -45.10 21.52
CA LYS A 571 -20.67 -45.26 21.53
C LYS A 571 -19.97 -44.14 22.32
N TYR A 572 -20.56 -42.94 22.35
CA TYR A 572 -20.07 -41.80 23.13
C TYR A 572 -20.31 -41.95 24.65
N ARG A 573 -21.34 -42.69 25.07
CA ARG A 573 -21.60 -42.99 26.49
C ARG A 573 -20.57 -43.94 27.08
N ASP A 574 -20.14 -44.94 26.30
CA ASP A 574 -19.13 -45.92 26.72
C ASP A 574 -17.74 -45.26 26.85
N ILE A 575 -17.42 -44.30 25.98
CA ILE A 575 -16.15 -43.57 25.99
C ILE A 575 -16.10 -42.56 27.17
N ASN A 576 -17.19 -41.84 27.45
CA ASN A 576 -17.25 -40.88 28.56
C ASN A 576 -17.24 -41.55 29.94
N ALA A 577 -17.73 -42.78 30.07
CA ALA A 577 -17.59 -43.57 31.30
C ALA A 577 -16.11 -43.91 31.59
N SER A 578 -15.31 -44.15 30.55
CA SER A 578 -13.87 -44.41 30.65
C SER A 578 -13.07 -43.14 31.01
N ILE A 579 -13.39 -42.00 30.40
CA ILE A 579 -12.72 -40.69 30.63
C ILE A 579 -12.94 -40.17 32.07
N LYS A 580 -14.10 -40.44 32.68
CA LYS A 580 -14.38 -40.07 34.08
C LYS A 580 -13.48 -40.76 35.09
N SER A 581 -12.94 -41.93 34.76
CA SER A 581 -12.00 -42.67 35.63
C SER A 581 -10.59 -42.07 35.61
N THR A 582 -10.20 -41.46 34.49
CA THR A 582 -8.82 -40.98 34.24
C THR A 582 -8.59 -39.54 34.72
N ASN A 583 -9.64 -38.71 34.82
CA ASN A 583 -9.54 -37.31 35.23
C ASN A 583 -9.34 -37.06 36.74
N LYS A 584 -9.23 -38.11 37.55
CA LYS A 584 -8.97 -37.99 39.00
C LYS A 584 -7.50 -37.69 39.35
N LYS A 585 -6.60 -37.59 38.37
CA LYS A 585 -5.15 -37.36 38.58
C LYS A 585 -4.64 -35.97 38.16
N ALA A 586 -5.44 -35.11 37.53
CA ALA A 586 -4.99 -33.81 37.01
C ALA A 586 -5.27 -32.59 37.92
N THR A 587 -5.89 -32.79 39.09
CA THR A 587 -6.23 -31.73 40.06
C THR A 587 -5.10 -31.34 41.02
N GLY A 588 -3.86 -31.80 40.80
CA GLY A 588 -2.72 -31.54 41.69
C GLY A 588 -1.94 -30.24 41.43
N LYS A 589 -2.03 -29.62 40.24
CA LYS A 589 -1.20 -28.45 39.89
C LYS A 589 -1.88 -27.09 40.05
N PHE A 590 -3.21 -27.06 40.18
CA PHE A 590 -3.97 -25.81 40.33
C PHE A 590 -3.95 -25.24 41.78
N TYR A 591 -3.67 -26.09 42.78
CA TYR A 591 -3.62 -25.68 44.19
C TYR A 591 -2.34 -24.91 44.56
N ARG A 592 -1.24 -25.07 43.81
CA ARG A 592 0.06 -24.44 44.11
C ARG A 592 0.09 -22.94 43.78
N VAL A 593 -0.68 -22.50 42.79
CA VAL A 593 -0.80 -21.08 42.39
C VAL A 593 -1.73 -20.31 43.33
N LYS A 594 -2.81 -20.97 43.80
CA LYS A 594 -3.75 -20.40 44.77
C LYS A 594 -3.11 -20.15 46.15
N GLU A 595 -2.15 -20.99 46.53
CA GLU A 595 -1.41 -20.85 47.79
C GLU A 595 -0.35 -19.74 47.74
N LEU A 596 0.28 -19.52 46.58
CA LEU A 596 1.22 -18.42 46.34
C LEU A 596 0.52 -17.06 46.35
N LEU A 597 -0.68 -16.95 45.75
CA LEU A 597 -1.48 -15.72 45.77
C LEU A 597 -2.05 -15.40 47.17
N ARG A 598 -2.32 -16.43 47.98
CA ARG A 598 -2.76 -16.25 49.37
C ARG A 598 -1.63 -15.75 50.27
N LYS A 599 -0.38 -16.22 50.06
CA LYS A 599 0.82 -15.73 50.78
C LYS A 599 1.13 -14.27 50.44
N ALA A 600 1.05 -13.89 49.16
CA ALA A 600 1.22 -12.50 48.72
C ALA A 600 0.17 -11.54 49.32
N SER A 601 -1.07 -11.99 49.56
CA SER A 601 -2.10 -11.16 50.20
C SER A 601 -1.93 -11.00 51.72
N HIS A 602 -1.18 -11.89 52.36
CA HIS A 602 -0.95 -11.87 53.81
C HIS A 602 0.28 -11.05 54.21
N GLU A 603 1.24 -10.86 53.30
CA GLU A 603 2.45 -10.03 53.51
C GLU A 603 2.20 -8.52 53.36
N LEU A 604 1.01 -8.11 52.87
CA LEU A 604 0.59 -6.72 52.70
C LEU A 604 -0.36 -6.24 53.82
N LYS A 605 0.03 -6.44 55.09
CA LYS A 605 -0.58 -5.71 56.23
C LYS A 605 0.32 -4.53 56.61
N PRO A 606 -0.20 -3.28 56.64
CA PRO A 606 0.60 -2.14 57.03
C PRO A 606 0.86 -2.15 58.53
N ALA A 607 2.13 -2.13 58.93
CA ALA A 607 2.55 -1.63 60.24
C ALA A 607 2.72 -0.11 60.13
N SER A 608 2.13 0.59 61.09
CA SER A 608 2.13 2.05 61.30
C SER A 608 1.12 2.88 60.48
N ALA A 609 0.32 3.62 61.24
CA ALA A 609 -0.71 4.52 60.78
C ALA A 609 -0.07 5.84 60.35
N ASN A 610 -0.04 6.12 59.04
CA ASN A 610 -0.10 7.49 58.48
C ASN A 610 -0.34 7.55 56.95
N ALA A 611 -0.79 6.46 56.31
CA ALA A 611 -1.14 6.44 54.90
C ALA A 611 -2.61 6.02 54.69
N ALA A 612 -3.56 6.84 55.16
CA ALA A 612 -4.98 6.49 55.16
C ALA A 612 -5.84 7.14 54.07
N ASN A 613 -5.33 8.09 53.27
CA ASN A 613 -6.18 8.81 52.31
C ASN A 613 -6.12 8.32 50.85
N GLU A 614 -5.04 7.66 50.40
CA GLU A 614 -4.96 7.18 49.00
C GLU A 614 -5.52 5.77 48.78
N SER A 615 -5.59 4.94 49.83
CA SER A 615 -6.23 3.61 49.74
C SER A 615 -7.77 3.66 49.72
N TRP A 616 -8.38 4.80 50.09
CA TRP A 616 -9.84 4.93 50.18
C TRP A 616 -10.54 5.17 48.82
N SER A 617 -9.82 5.70 47.83
CA SER A 617 -10.33 5.96 46.47
C SER A 617 -10.42 4.66 45.65
N VAL A 618 -9.41 3.80 45.73
CA VAL A 618 -9.35 2.47 45.10
C VAL A 618 -10.43 1.55 45.66
N PHE A 619 -10.67 1.61 46.97
CA PHE A 619 -11.71 0.82 47.64
C PHE A 619 -13.13 1.27 47.25
N ARG A 620 -13.37 2.58 47.03
CA ARG A 620 -14.62 3.11 46.47
C ARG A 620 -14.81 2.74 44.99
N PHE A 621 -13.72 2.73 44.22
CA PHE A 621 -13.70 2.37 42.80
C PHE A 621 -14.17 0.92 42.60
N VAL A 622 -13.62 -0.03 43.36
CA VAL A 622 -14.00 -1.46 43.30
C VAL A 622 -15.46 -1.67 43.75
N LYS A 623 -15.93 -0.94 44.78
CA LYS A 623 -17.31 -1.09 45.30
C LYS A 623 -18.39 -0.56 44.34
N PHE A 624 -18.07 0.44 43.50
CA PHE A 624 -18.99 1.00 42.51
C PHE A 624 -19.31 0.02 41.36
N PHE A 625 -18.30 -0.70 40.86
CA PHE A 625 -18.43 -1.69 39.79
C PHE A 625 -19.20 -2.96 40.20
N VAL A 626 -19.14 -3.32 41.49
CA VAL A 626 -19.84 -4.49 42.04
C VAL A 626 -21.32 -4.20 42.34
N SER A 627 -21.71 -2.92 42.41
CA SER A 627 -23.08 -2.51 42.76
C SER A 627 -24.12 -2.74 41.65
N ALA A 628 -25.36 -3.07 42.03
CA ALA A 628 -26.46 -3.26 41.08
C ALA A 628 -26.76 -2.02 40.20
N LYS A 629 -26.50 -0.80 40.72
CA LYS A 629 -26.62 0.46 39.96
C LYS A 629 -25.52 0.62 38.89
N GLY A 630 -24.29 0.21 39.18
CA GLY A 630 -23.18 0.18 38.21
C GLY A 630 -23.47 -0.77 37.04
N ARG A 631 -23.94 -1.99 37.34
CA ARG A 631 -24.34 -2.99 36.34
C ARG A 631 -25.45 -2.52 35.39
N ASN A 632 -26.41 -1.74 35.87
CA ASN A 632 -27.50 -1.20 35.03
C ASN A 632 -27.07 -0.01 34.16
N ARG A 633 -26.10 0.80 34.59
CA ARG A 633 -25.52 1.88 33.78
C ARG A 633 -24.67 1.31 32.63
N ILE A 634 -23.93 0.23 32.90
CA ILE A 634 -23.19 -0.58 31.92
C ILE A 634 -24.14 -1.23 30.90
N LYS A 635 -25.27 -1.81 31.34
CA LYS A 635 -26.32 -2.34 30.43
C LYS A 635 -26.90 -1.27 29.48
N LYS A 636 -27.05 -0.03 29.93
CA LYS A 636 -27.62 1.07 29.12
C LYS A 636 -26.61 1.60 28.09
N LEU A 637 -25.32 1.60 28.45
CA LEU A 637 -24.20 1.86 27.54
C LEU A 637 -24.06 0.75 26.51
N LEU A 638 -24.04 -0.53 26.93
CA LEU A 638 -24.02 -1.72 26.08
C LEU A 638 -25.15 -1.75 25.04
N LYS A 639 -26.35 -1.27 25.38
CA LYS A 639 -27.47 -1.15 24.41
C LYS A 639 -27.26 -0.07 23.34
N ARG A 640 -26.55 1.01 23.67
CA ARG A 640 -26.22 2.08 22.72
C ARG A 640 -25.03 1.69 21.84
N SER A 641 -24.02 1.02 22.40
CA SER A 641 -22.93 0.42 21.64
C SER A 641 -23.39 -0.76 20.80
N LEU A 642 -24.39 -1.55 21.19
CA LEU A 642 -24.96 -2.62 20.36
C LEU A 642 -25.51 -2.13 19.02
N LYS A 643 -26.08 -0.91 18.94
CA LYS A 643 -26.55 -0.34 17.67
C LYS A 643 -25.42 0.12 16.76
N LEU A 644 -24.28 0.50 17.34
CA LEU A 644 -23.06 0.85 16.60
C LEU A 644 -22.30 -0.41 16.19
N ILE A 645 -22.27 -1.40 17.07
CA ILE A 645 -21.69 -2.72 16.88
C ILE A 645 -22.50 -3.47 15.83
N VAL A 646 -23.83 -3.45 15.74
CA VAL A 646 -24.58 -4.05 14.60
C VAL A 646 -24.17 -3.44 13.24
N LYS A 647 -23.70 -2.18 13.23
CA LYS A 647 -23.14 -1.54 12.03
C LYS A 647 -21.67 -1.89 11.78
N MET A 648 -20.95 -2.39 12.79
CA MET A 648 -19.55 -2.86 12.74
C MET A 648 -19.40 -4.40 12.72
N THR A 649 -20.41 -5.17 13.12
CA THR A 649 -20.46 -6.65 13.23
C THR A 649 -21.11 -7.33 12.03
N THR A 650 -21.46 -6.56 11.00
CA THR A 650 -21.34 -7.07 9.62
C THR A 650 -19.88 -7.03 9.12
N GLY A 651 -18.92 -6.73 10.01
CA GLY A 651 -17.48 -6.84 9.82
C GLY A 651 -17.03 -8.25 9.44
N ARG A 652 -17.23 -8.60 8.16
CA ARG A 652 -16.22 -9.30 7.38
C ARG A 652 -14.92 -8.50 7.52
N SER A 653 -13.98 -8.99 8.31
CA SER A 653 -12.64 -8.41 8.37
C SER A 653 -11.96 -8.58 7.01
N VAL A 654 -11.49 -7.46 6.48
CA VAL A 654 -10.70 -7.29 5.25
C VAL A 654 -9.28 -7.84 5.49
N GLY A 655 -9.15 -9.16 5.53
CA GLY A 655 -7.84 -9.83 5.72
C GLY A 655 -7.68 -11.13 4.94
N ASN A 656 -8.73 -11.96 4.84
CA ASN A 656 -8.69 -13.15 3.97
C ASN A 656 -9.08 -12.85 2.51
N GLN A 657 -9.90 -11.81 2.27
CA GLN A 657 -10.24 -11.44 0.89
C GLN A 657 -9.05 -10.87 0.13
N ASP A 658 -8.11 -10.18 0.78
CA ASP A 658 -6.97 -9.59 0.09
C ASP A 658 -5.93 -10.64 -0.29
N TYR A 659 -5.64 -11.64 0.55
CA TYR A 659 -4.78 -12.74 0.14
C TYR A 659 -5.48 -13.66 -0.87
N ASP A 660 -6.77 -13.98 -0.71
CA ASP A 660 -7.51 -14.79 -1.70
C ASP A 660 -7.66 -14.08 -3.05
N ARG A 661 -7.86 -12.76 -3.02
CA ARG A 661 -7.89 -11.92 -4.22
C ARG A 661 -6.51 -11.76 -4.82
N TRP A 662 -5.47 -11.57 -4.00
CA TRP A 662 -4.09 -11.57 -4.46
C TRP A 662 -3.74 -12.92 -5.10
N ARG A 663 -4.09 -14.04 -4.48
CA ARG A 663 -3.94 -15.39 -5.06
C ARG A 663 -4.67 -15.50 -6.40
N LYS A 664 -5.94 -15.09 -6.48
CA LYS A 664 -6.70 -15.11 -7.75
C LYS A 664 -6.10 -14.23 -8.85
N LEU A 665 -5.40 -13.15 -8.49
CA LEU A 665 -4.78 -12.21 -9.44
C LEU A 665 -3.35 -12.60 -9.82
N ASN A 666 -2.61 -13.26 -8.93
CA ASN A 666 -1.17 -13.50 -9.08
C ASN A 666 -0.83 -14.98 -9.33
N PHE A 667 -1.66 -15.93 -8.90
CA PHE A 667 -1.46 -17.34 -9.23
C PHE A 667 -1.78 -17.54 -10.72
N PRO A 668 -1.00 -18.37 -11.42
CA PRO A 668 -1.28 -18.70 -12.81
C PRO A 668 -2.66 -19.35 -12.93
N ASN A 669 -3.43 -18.92 -13.92
CA ASN A 669 -4.68 -19.61 -14.28
C ASN A 669 -4.39 -20.97 -14.92
N ALA A 670 -5.44 -21.78 -15.12
CA ALA A 670 -5.30 -23.14 -15.66
C ALA A 670 -4.55 -23.20 -16.99
N ASN A 671 -4.78 -22.26 -17.92
CA ASN A 671 -4.08 -22.24 -19.21
C ASN A 671 -2.58 -21.98 -19.04
N LYS A 672 -2.22 -21.06 -18.14
CA LYS A 672 -0.81 -20.74 -17.87
C LYS A 672 -0.09 -21.89 -17.17
N LEU A 673 -0.78 -22.63 -16.30
CA LEU A 673 -0.25 -23.86 -15.69
C LEU A 673 -0.02 -24.94 -16.76
N LEU A 674 -0.94 -25.11 -17.71
CA LEU A 674 -0.75 -26.03 -18.85
C LEU A 674 0.44 -25.62 -19.71
N ASP A 675 0.62 -24.33 -19.97
CA ASP A 675 1.79 -23.81 -20.67
C ASP A 675 3.08 -24.12 -19.91
N TYR A 676 3.11 -23.91 -18.59
CA TYR A 676 4.27 -24.23 -17.77
C TYR A 676 4.59 -25.74 -17.80
N SER A 677 3.58 -26.60 -17.65
CA SER A 677 3.73 -28.06 -17.75
C SER A 677 4.20 -28.53 -19.14
N ARG A 678 3.90 -27.78 -20.20
CA ARG A 678 4.42 -28.03 -21.54
C ARG A 678 5.87 -27.55 -21.68
N LEU A 679 6.13 -26.28 -21.36
CA LEU A 679 7.44 -25.64 -21.53
C LEU A 679 8.53 -26.34 -20.71
N GLN A 680 8.21 -26.81 -19.51
CA GLN A 680 9.19 -27.49 -18.67
C GLN A 680 9.68 -28.83 -19.23
N LYS A 681 8.99 -29.41 -20.22
CA LYS A 681 9.45 -30.62 -20.93
C LYS A 681 10.50 -30.34 -21.99
N GLU A 682 10.64 -29.08 -22.41
CA GLU A 682 11.62 -28.64 -23.41
C GLU A 682 12.97 -28.27 -22.77
N TRP A 683 13.05 -28.25 -21.44
CA TRP A 683 14.28 -27.92 -20.73
C TRP A 683 15.28 -29.06 -20.79
N GLU A 684 16.54 -28.71 -21.05
CA GLU A 684 17.67 -29.64 -21.08
C GLU A 684 17.98 -30.17 -19.67
N TYR A 685 17.90 -29.30 -18.64
CA TYR A 685 18.13 -29.67 -17.26
C TYR A 685 16.82 -29.74 -16.47
N ARG A 686 16.46 -30.96 -16.03
CA ARG A 686 15.21 -31.24 -15.32
C ARG A 686 15.48 -32.03 -14.04
N PRO A 687 16.08 -31.41 -13.01
CA PRO A 687 16.45 -32.11 -11.78
C PRO A 687 15.23 -32.60 -11.02
N LEU A 688 15.33 -33.76 -10.40
CA LEU A 688 14.31 -34.26 -9.48
C LEU A 688 14.33 -33.40 -8.21
N VAL A 689 13.18 -32.84 -7.81
CA VAL A 689 13.03 -32.08 -6.55
C VAL A 689 12.31 -32.94 -5.52
N SER A 690 12.94 -33.16 -4.35
CA SER A 690 12.32 -33.88 -3.23
C SER A 690 11.70 -32.90 -2.24
N VAL A 691 10.40 -33.01 -2.02
CA VAL A 691 9.67 -32.20 -1.03
C VAL A 691 9.63 -32.96 0.30
N ILE A 692 10.12 -32.34 1.37
CA ILE A 692 10.26 -32.91 2.72
C ILE A 692 9.10 -32.41 3.57
N LEU A 693 8.24 -33.33 4.01
CA LEU A 693 7.01 -33.03 4.74
C LEU A 693 6.98 -33.76 6.10
N PRO A 694 7.46 -33.14 7.19
CA PRO A 694 7.34 -33.68 8.54
C PRO A 694 5.92 -33.47 9.11
N VAL A 695 5.33 -34.53 9.66
CA VAL A 695 3.94 -34.59 10.10
C VAL A 695 3.88 -34.95 11.59
N PHE A 696 3.16 -34.16 12.40
CA PHE A 696 2.90 -34.50 13.80
C PHE A 696 1.53 -33.98 14.25
N ASN A 697 0.63 -34.88 14.65
CA ASN A 697 -0.76 -34.59 15.01
C ASN A 697 -1.46 -33.63 14.04
N PRO A 698 -1.43 -33.92 12.73
CA PRO A 698 -1.91 -32.99 11.72
C PRO A 698 -3.41 -32.78 11.82
N ASN A 699 -3.87 -31.56 11.51
CA ASN A 699 -5.23 -31.39 11.03
C ASN A 699 -5.34 -32.06 9.65
N THR A 700 -6.23 -33.03 9.51
CA THR A 700 -6.35 -33.85 8.29
C THR A 700 -6.69 -33.02 7.05
N GLU A 701 -7.45 -31.92 7.18
CA GLU A 701 -7.74 -31.04 6.04
C GLU A 701 -6.51 -30.27 5.58
N TYR A 702 -5.70 -29.76 6.52
CA TYR A 702 -4.49 -29.01 6.17
C TYR A 702 -3.42 -29.93 5.57
N LEU A 703 -3.24 -31.13 6.14
CA LEU A 703 -2.34 -32.13 5.56
C LEU A 703 -2.77 -32.53 4.15
N LYS A 704 -4.08 -32.63 3.91
CA LYS A 704 -4.62 -32.90 2.57
C LYS A 704 -4.26 -31.77 1.60
N GLU A 705 -4.48 -30.52 1.99
CA GLU A 705 -4.11 -29.35 1.16
C GLU A 705 -2.60 -29.30 0.89
N ALA A 706 -1.77 -29.60 1.88
CA ALA A 706 -0.32 -29.67 1.75
C ALA A 706 0.10 -30.71 0.69
N ILE A 707 -0.38 -31.95 0.82
CA ILE A 707 -0.09 -33.04 -0.12
C ILE A 707 -0.58 -32.68 -1.53
N GLU A 708 -1.83 -32.22 -1.65
CA GLU A 708 -2.41 -31.87 -2.95
C GLU A 708 -1.68 -30.71 -3.64
N SER A 709 -1.12 -29.77 -2.87
CA SER A 709 -0.35 -28.64 -3.42
C SER A 709 0.94 -29.07 -4.10
N VAL A 710 1.55 -30.16 -3.64
CA VAL A 710 2.71 -30.79 -4.26
C VAL A 710 2.26 -31.64 -5.45
N SER A 711 1.21 -32.44 -5.29
CA SER A 711 0.65 -33.29 -6.36
C SER A 711 0.24 -32.51 -7.61
N LYS A 712 -0.19 -31.25 -7.43
CA LYS A 712 -0.70 -30.36 -8.48
C LYS A 712 0.34 -29.36 -9.01
N GLN A 713 1.63 -29.53 -8.71
CA GLN A 713 2.68 -28.67 -9.25
C GLN A 713 2.74 -28.73 -10.79
N ALA A 714 2.98 -27.58 -11.42
CA ALA A 714 3.13 -27.47 -12.88
C ALA A 714 4.40 -28.18 -13.39
N TYR A 715 5.45 -28.18 -12.56
CA TYR A 715 6.64 -28.99 -12.77
C TYR A 715 6.33 -30.43 -12.34
N ASP A 716 6.62 -31.42 -13.17
CA ASP A 716 6.19 -32.81 -12.95
C ASP A 716 7.29 -33.73 -12.40
N ASN A 717 8.56 -33.30 -12.40
CA ASN A 717 9.69 -34.10 -11.91
C ASN A 717 9.99 -33.84 -10.43
N TRP A 718 9.06 -34.26 -9.56
CA TRP A 718 9.20 -34.15 -8.11
C TRP A 718 8.88 -35.48 -7.43
N GLU A 719 9.31 -35.60 -6.18
CA GLU A 719 8.85 -36.62 -5.25
C GLU A 719 8.50 -35.99 -3.90
N LEU A 720 7.57 -36.60 -3.16
CA LEU A 720 7.13 -36.11 -1.85
C LEU A 720 7.51 -37.14 -0.79
N CYS A 721 8.30 -36.73 0.19
CA CYS A 721 8.81 -37.56 1.27
C CYS A 721 8.15 -37.16 2.59
N ILE A 722 7.18 -37.96 3.01
CA ILE A 722 6.36 -37.69 4.20
C ILE A 722 6.86 -38.54 5.37
N VAL A 723 7.10 -37.93 6.53
CA VAL A 723 7.38 -38.70 7.74
C VAL A 723 6.44 -38.26 8.85
N ASP A 724 5.74 -39.23 9.43
CA ASP A 724 4.88 -39.02 10.59
C ASP A 724 5.66 -39.32 11.87
N ASP A 725 5.73 -38.33 12.75
CA ASP A 725 6.52 -38.34 13.97
C ASP A 725 5.76 -38.90 15.17
N CYS A 726 5.20 -40.10 15.01
CA CYS A 726 4.42 -40.78 16.03
C CYS A 726 3.16 -39.96 16.43
N SER A 727 2.36 -39.59 15.43
CA SER A 727 1.06 -38.95 15.67
C SER A 727 0.11 -39.85 16.46
N VAL A 728 -0.71 -39.24 17.33
CA VAL A 728 -1.63 -39.93 18.24
C VAL A 728 -2.88 -40.44 17.51
N ASN A 729 -3.26 -39.79 16.41
CA ASN A 729 -4.45 -40.14 15.62
C ASN A 729 -4.04 -40.76 14.27
N ASP A 730 -4.66 -41.88 13.92
CA ASP A 730 -4.43 -42.60 12.67
C ASP A 730 -4.99 -41.88 11.43
N SER A 731 -5.84 -40.84 11.58
CA SER A 731 -6.45 -40.16 10.43
C SER A 731 -5.42 -39.56 9.45
N GLY A 732 -4.31 -39.02 9.97
CA GLY A 732 -3.21 -38.54 9.14
C GLY A 732 -2.48 -39.67 8.41
N ARG A 733 -2.28 -40.81 9.08
CA ARG A 733 -1.61 -41.99 8.52
C ARG A 733 -2.42 -42.62 7.38
N ILE A 734 -3.72 -42.80 7.59
CA ILE A 734 -4.66 -43.31 6.58
C ILE A 734 -4.65 -42.39 5.34
N LEU A 735 -4.64 -41.07 5.55
CA LEU A 735 -4.57 -40.11 4.45
C LEU A 735 -3.27 -40.26 3.66
N ILE A 736 -2.12 -40.31 4.34
CA ILE A 736 -0.80 -40.48 3.73
C ILE A 736 -0.73 -41.78 2.91
N GLU A 737 -1.18 -42.89 3.48
CA GLU A 737 -1.21 -44.19 2.80
C GLU A 737 -2.10 -44.17 1.56
N SER A 738 -3.23 -43.45 1.61
CA SER A 738 -4.15 -43.33 0.46
C SER A 738 -3.50 -42.59 -0.70
N TYR A 739 -2.86 -41.43 -0.46
CA TYR A 739 -2.17 -40.68 -1.52
C TYR A 739 -0.95 -41.42 -2.07
N SER A 740 -0.20 -42.12 -1.22
CA SER A 740 0.95 -42.92 -1.67
C SER A 740 0.55 -44.12 -2.53
N ARG A 741 -0.65 -44.68 -2.31
CA ARG A 741 -1.21 -45.72 -3.16
C ARG A 741 -1.58 -45.19 -4.55
N ASP A 742 -2.09 -43.96 -4.61
CA ASP A 742 -2.58 -43.34 -5.85
C ASP A 742 -1.48 -42.66 -6.67
N ASP A 743 -0.39 -42.21 -6.04
CA ASP A 743 0.76 -41.59 -6.71
C ASP A 743 2.08 -42.15 -6.16
N SER A 744 2.77 -42.93 -6.98
CA SER A 744 4.02 -43.61 -6.62
C SER A 744 5.19 -42.65 -6.32
N ARG A 745 5.06 -41.36 -6.63
CA ARG A 745 6.05 -40.33 -6.28
C ARG A 745 5.97 -39.93 -4.80
N ILE A 746 4.88 -40.28 -4.11
CA ILE A 746 4.68 -39.99 -2.69
C ILE A 746 5.19 -41.18 -1.88
N LYS A 747 6.26 -40.95 -1.12
CA LYS A 747 6.88 -41.92 -0.21
C LYS A 747 6.57 -41.53 1.23
N TYR A 748 6.46 -42.51 2.10
CA TYR A 748 6.24 -42.25 3.51
C TYR A 748 7.00 -43.20 4.44
N LYS A 749 7.17 -42.76 5.70
CA LYS A 749 7.63 -43.57 6.83
C LYS A 749 6.91 -43.14 8.10
N PHE A 750 6.47 -44.12 8.89
CA PHE A 750 5.89 -43.89 10.23
C PHE A 750 6.96 -44.12 11.29
N ARG A 751 7.23 -43.12 12.13
CA ARG A 751 8.14 -43.28 13.26
C ARG A 751 7.42 -43.97 14.42
N THR A 752 8.15 -44.81 15.15
CA THR A 752 7.70 -45.49 16.37
C THR A 752 7.88 -44.63 17.62
N GLU A 753 8.74 -43.62 17.55
CA GLU A 753 9.07 -42.69 18.64
C GLU A 753 9.06 -41.25 18.13
N ASN A 754 8.53 -40.33 18.95
CA ASN A 754 8.50 -38.90 18.66
C ASN A 754 9.92 -38.32 18.77
N GLY A 755 10.48 -37.90 17.64
CA GLY A 755 11.79 -37.26 17.54
C GLY A 755 11.73 -35.74 17.37
N HIS A 756 10.54 -35.15 17.42
CA HIS A 756 10.27 -33.77 17.08
C HIS A 756 10.69 -33.42 15.63
N ILE A 757 10.44 -32.16 15.25
CA ILE A 757 10.61 -31.65 13.88
C ILE A 757 11.97 -31.98 13.26
N VAL A 758 13.07 -31.91 14.03
CA VAL A 758 14.43 -32.10 13.52
C VAL A 758 14.66 -33.55 13.07
N HIS A 759 14.36 -34.52 13.93
CA HIS A 759 14.54 -35.93 13.57
C HIS A 759 13.53 -36.37 12.52
N CYS A 760 12.29 -35.86 12.59
CA CYS A 760 11.28 -36.13 11.58
C CYS A 760 11.71 -35.63 10.18
N SER A 761 12.21 -34.41 10.07
CA SER A 761 12.69 -33.85 8.80
C SER A 761 13.92 -34.58 8.27
N ASN A 762 14.84 -35.00 9.14
CA ASN A 762 16.01 -35.80 8.73
C ASN A 762 15.62 -37.19 8.23
N ASP A 763 14.64 -37.83 8.86
CA ASP A 763 14.08 -39.10 8.37
C ASP A 763 13.39 -38.91 7.02
N ALA A 764 12.63 -37.82 6.85
CA ALA A 764 12.00 -37.52 5.56
C ALA A 764 13.04 -37.23 4.47
N LEU A 765 14.11 -36.50 4.82
CA LEU A 765 15.25 -36.28 3.95
C LEU A 765 15.95 -37.58 3.55
N SER A 766 16.01 -38.58 4.44
CA SER A 766 16.60 -39.89 4.10
C SER A 766 15.83 -40.68 3.04
N LEU A 767 14.56 -40.33 2.78
CA LEU A 767 13.75 -40.90 1.70
C LEU A 767 13.98 -40.21 0.34
N ALA A 768 14.57 -39.01 0.36
CA ALA A 768 14.78 -38.15 -0.80
C ALA A 768 15.84 -38.71 -1.75
N LYS A 769 15.56 -38.64 -3.05
CA LYS A 769 16.44 -39.05 -4.16
C LYS A 769 16.73 -37.90 -5.12
N GLY A 770 16.03 -36.78 -4.95
CA GLY A 770 16.18 -35.59 -5.77
C GLY A 770 17.50 -34.87 -5.52
N GLU A 771 17.98 -34.22 -6.57
CA GLU A 771 19.18 -33.38 -6.53
C GLU A 771 18.96 -32.12 -5.67
N PHE A 772 17.71 -31.63 -5.65
CA PHE A 772 17.31 -30.51 -4.80
C PHE A 772 16.23 -30.93 -3.81
N VAL A 773 16.22 -30.22 -2.69
CA VAL A 773 15.31 -30.47 -1.56
C VAL A 773 14.50 -29.21 -1.26
N CYS A 774 13.19 -29.37 -1.07
CA CYS A 774 12.25 -28.33 -0.68
C CYS A 774 11.60 -28.72 0.66
N PHE A 775 11.61 -27.84 1.65
CA PHE A 775 10.94 -28.08 2.93
C PHE A 775 9.52 -27.51 2.89
N LEU A 776 8.55 -28.29 3.38
CA LEU A 776 7.15 -27.91 3.49
C LEU A 776 6.61 -28.38 4.84
N ASP A 777 5.95 -27.51 5.60
CA ASP A 777 5.27 -27.90 6.84
C ASP A 777 3.86 -28.46 6.53
N HIS A 778 3.36 -29.37 7.38
CA HIS A 778 2.12 -30.11 7.11
C HIS A 778 0.84 -29.27 7.25
N ASP A 779 0.95 -28.03 7.73
CA ASP A 779 -0.11 -27.03 7.81
C ASP A 779 0.07 -25.86 6.82
N ASP A 780 1.04 -25.97 5.91
CA ASP A 780 1.30 -25.05 4.79
C ASP A 780 1.03 -25.71 3.42
N PHE A 781 1.05 -24.93 2.34
CA PHE A 781 0.92 -25.43 0.97
C PHE A 781 1.77 -24.63 -0.03
N LEU A 782 2.17 -25.26 -1.14
CA LEU A 782 2.90 -24.60 -2.22
C LEU A 782 1.97 -23.93 -3.24
N ALA A 783 2.40 -22.80 -3.81
CA ALA A 783 1.78 -22.25 -5.02
C ALA A 783 1.96 -23.22 -6.20
N PRO A 784 0.98 -23.38 -7.12
CA PRO A 784 0.97 -24.45 -8.12
C PRO A 784 2.11 -24.38 -9.16
N ASP A 785 2.83 -23.26 -9.26
CA ASP A 785 3.98 -23.05 -10.15
C ASP A 785 5.30 -22.84 -9.42
N ALA A 786 5.35 -23.10 -8.11
CA ALA A 786 6.54 -22.86 -7.28
C ALA A 786 7.77 -23.63 -7.79
N LEU A 787 7.64 -24.95 -7.97
CA LEU A 787 8.75 -25.78 -8.43
C LEU A 787 9.18 -25.44 -9.87
N TYR A 788 8.23 -25.08 -10.74
CA TYR A 788 8.52 -24.65 -12.11
C TYR A 788 9.45 -23.43 -12.12
N HIS A 789 9.15 -22.41 -11.31
CA HIS A 789 9.93 -21.18 -11.28
C HIS A 789 11.35 -21.38 -10.72
N VAL A 790 11.51 -22.27 -9.73
CA VAL A 790 12.82 -22.65 -9.20
C VAL A 790 13.66 -23.33 -10.29
N VAL A 791 13.12 -24.37 -10.94
CA VAL A 791 13.86 -25.12 -11.97
C VAL A 791 14.13 -24.29 -13.21
N LYS A 792 13.21 -23.40 -13.60
CA LYS A 792 13.45 -22.41 -14.66
C LYS A 792 14.67 -21.54 -14.36
N LYS A 793 14.81 -21.12 -13.10
CA LYS A 793 15.93 -20.27 -12.67
C LYS A 793 17.25 -21.06 -12.68
N LEU A 794 17.23 -22.32 -12.28
CA LEU A 794 18.38 -23.23 -12.39
C LEU A 794 18.81 -23.39 -13.85
N ASN A 795 17.90 -23.59 -14.79
CA ASN A 795 18.26 -23.64 -16.23
C ASN A 795 18.87 -22.33 -16.74
N ALA A 796 18.48 -21.18 -16.20
CA ALA A 796 19.04 -19.88 -16.57
C ALA A 796 20.37 -19.56 -15.85
N SER A 797 20.75 -20.36 -14.85
CA SER A 797 21.96 -20.20 -14.04
C SER A 797 22.37 -21.59 -13.52
N PRO A 798 22.87 -22.47 -14.42
CA PRO A 798 23.05 -23.90 -14.15
C PRO A 798 23.96 -24.24 -12.98
#